data_AF-U9VYF9-F1
#
_entry.id   AF-U9VYF9-F1
#
_cell.length_a   1.000
_cell.length_b   1.000
_cell.length_c   1.000
_cell.angle_alpha   90.00
_cell.angle_beta   90.00
_cell.angle_gamma   90.00
#
_symmetry.space_group_name_H-M   'P 1'
#
loop_
_entity.id
_entity.type
_entity.pdbx_description
1 polymer ?
#
loop_
_entity_poly.entity_id
_entity_poly.type
_entity_poly.pdbx_seq_one_letter_code
_entity_poly.pdbx_strand_id
1 'polypeptide(L)'
;MSLLGLALITPSIAKAQSVTPAQDGTGTIVNHHGQRIDIEAGSPSANGENLFHSFHTFTPGSGEIVNFLAEPTIQSIFARVVGGNPAIIDGLLQISNSQASLFLMNPAGVIFGPNATLNLPAGLTVTTADRIGFDEQWFNAVGSNEYTALVGRPHAFAFTQPQPGAVLNQGRLSLGPAQTLTLLGGTVINTGELSAPGGQITIATVTGEQMVQIHQDGLLLNLEIAGPLDDGTELPSITPLSLPELLTYGDFNNANQLVANEDGTVSLWGSNIAIPTAPGTAIAAGTLTVANTTPAGTGGTMAILGEQVGLLNAELDASGTNGGGAIFIGGDYQGQGTMPQATHTFVGEDVAIAANANTDGSGGQVIVWADHTTEFWGQVSATGGLNTGNGGFVEISGKENLIFRGDVDVTASAPNGILGTLLLDPDDIRIVNGTGGLNDNELADNQILFGDGTGTFTLSENALESLMGNANIELQANNNIILENLADNQLTLAPGTGSITWTADADGNGIGDITMADTNDTISAAGRDVKFLGENLQLGTITTTAETSGSLTLQANRSINAGNLITQSDQGTGGNVTVTAGDNLTIGNILTAGPTKSGNVNITNTNTNISTNIGNILTEANNGVSGTVTLSGAGGELGNVTGTLVTDDSFVDNSNDFDDDLDRIDEDVEDDLETVDEDVDGFADEFDETDDSLISFEDEFDDDGEFETDFEDNGELEDGEFENGNEFDDEFEEDDEFDDEFEEDDELDELPNQVVRTSLRDNNANRALTAFEAQRAQEFSNYFGRDLNATELSPSQLQQLLTQVQTQTDNRSVIVYVKAPKSPSIGAATSASSLELLIFTASAEPVSLTIPNVSRDELFQTIGQFRSTLITSVRRGSKSYLKPAQQLYQWLIKPIEDELGKNAIDTILFSMDSGLRSLPIAALHDGQQFLVEKYSVGMMPSLGLVNTQYQPLDGSQVLAMGASDFSVLQPLPAVPIEIDVINQLWSGQRFLNETFTRQNLVQQQQQTPFQIIHLATHAEFKPGAVDNSYIQLWNEQLNLDDIHTLGWDRPVVDLLVLSACRTAVGNPDAELGFAGLAVASGVKSAMASLWTVDDVGTLALMSEFYHQLRDTPIKSGALRAAQLALLNSETRIESGQLQSGATRQAIALPPEIAIAGDVDFSHPYYWSGFTMIGSPW
;
A
#
# COMPACT_ATOMS: atom_id res chain seq x y z
N MET A 1 -76.52 -30.74 27.96
CA MET A 1 -75.07 -30.89 27.78
C MET A 1 -74.73 -30.28 26.43
N SER A 2 -74.16 -29.06 26.45
CA SER A 2 -73.64 -28.34 25.29
C SER A 2 -72.24 -28.85 24.96
N LEU A 3 -71.91 -29.00 23.68
CA LEU A 3 -70.52 -28.95 23.22
C LEU A 3 -70.28 -27.58 22.59
N LEU A 4 -69.41 -26.79 23.22
CA LEU A 4 -68.85 -25.55 22.68
C LEU A 4 -67.72 -25.90 21.70
N GLY A 5 -67.78 -25.35 20.48
CA GLY A 5 -66.65 -25.33 19.56
C GLY A 5 -65.67 -24.24 19.97
N LEU A 6 -64.43 -24.63 20.25
CA LEU A 6 -63.31 -23.72 20.51
C LEU A 6 -62.63 -23.42 19.17
N ALA A 7 -62.74 -22.17 18.71
CA ALA A 7 -61.95 -21.66 17.59
C ALA A 7 -60.53 -21.36 18.10
N LEU A 8 -59.52 -22.05 17.56
CA LEU A 8 -58.12 -21.68 17.75
C LEU A 8 -57.84 -20.41 16.94
N ILE A 9 -57.64 -19.30 17.64
CA ILE A 9 -57.03 -18.10 17.10
C ILE A 9 -55.51 -18.32 17.22
N THR A 10 -54.85 -18.59 16.10
CA THR A 10 -53.39 -18.52 16.03
C THR A 10 -53.00 -17.04 16.07
N PRO A 11 -52.21 -16.57 17.06
CA PRO A 11 -51.69 -15.21 17.01
C PRO A 11 -50.72 -15.12 15.82
N SER A 12 -51.03 -14.26 14.86
CA SER A 12 -50.04 -13.79 13.89
C SER A 12 -48.97 -13.04 14.68
N ILE A 13 -47.76 -13.59 14.77
CA ILE A 13 -46.60 -12.86 15.25
C ILE A 13 -46.39 -11.72 14.24
N ALA A 14 -46.75 -10.49 14.64
CA ALA A 14 -46.43 -9.31 13.86
C ALA A 14 -44.90 -9.18 13.85
N LYS A 15 -44.26 -9.32 12.69
CA LYS A 15 -42.87 -8.90 12.52
C LYS A 15 -42.81 -7.40 12.81
N ALA A 16 -41.89 -6.97 13.67
CA ALA A 16 -41.63 -5.56 13.89
C ALA A 16 -41.27 -4.90 12.54
N GLN A 17 -41.76 -3.69 12.28
CA GLN A 17 -41.47 -2.96 11.05
C GLN A 17 -40.04 -2.42 11.10
N SER A 18 -39.28 -2.59 10.02
CA SER A 18 -37.88 -2.17 9.91
C SER A 18 -37.70 -0.64 9.98
N VAL A 19 -38.65 0.12 9.46
CA VAL A 19 -38.66 1.59 9.52
C VAL A 19 -39.99 2.07 10.08
N THR A 20 -39.94 2.90 11.13
CA THR A 20 -41.14 3.47 11.79
C THR A 20 -40.99 4.97 12.04
N PRO A 21 -42.02 5.79 11.81
CA PRO A 21 -41.97 7.24 12.04
C PRO A 21 -41.98 7.56 13.53
N ALA A 22 -41.31 8.66 13.91
CA ALA A 22 -41.38 9.20 15.26
C ALA A 22 -42.70 9.96 15.49
N GLN A 23 -43.23 9.91 16.71
CA GLN A 23 -44.40 10.69 17.14
C GLN A 23 -43.97 11.98 17.85
N ASP A 24 -43.20 12.83 17.15
CA ASP A 24 -42.52 14.00 17.72
C ASP A 24 -42.94 15.34 17.07
N GLY A 25 -43.98 15.32 16.23
CA GLY A 25 -44.48 16.51 15.54
C GLY A 25 -43.86 16.77 14.17
N THR A 26 -42.88 15.98 13.72
CA THR A 26 -42.25 16.13 12.39
C THR A 26 -43.20 15.82 11.23
N GLY A 27 -44.23 15.01 11.49
CA GLY A 27 -45.23 14.64 10.47
C GLY A 27 -44.72 13.68 9.40
N THR A 28 -43.66 12.91 9.69
CA THR A 28 -43.13 11.88 8.79
C THR A 28 -44.15 10.75 8.60
N ILE A 29 -44.40 10.37 7.35
CA ILE A 29 -45.25 9.24 6.98
C ILE A 29 -44.37 8.16 6.36
N VAL A 30 -44.53 6.91 6.80
CA VAL A 30 -43.80 5.75 6.29
C VAL A 30 -44.80 4.74 5.72
N ASN A 31 -44.74 4.52 4.41
CA ASN A 31 -45.63 3.63 3.68
C ASN A 31 -44.86 2.39 3.20
N HIS A 32 -45.27 1.21 3.68
CA HIS A 32 -44.63 -0.06 3.32
C HIS A 32 -45.34 -0.73 2.14
N HIS A 33 -44.61 -0.97 1.05
CA HIS A 33 -45.04 -1.57 -0.21
C HIS A 33 -44.20 -2.81 -0.56
N GLY A 34 -44.37 -3.88 0.23
CA GLY A 34 -43.52 -5.08 0.10
C GLY A 34 -42.13 -4.78 0.63
N GLN A 35 -41.11 -4.86 -0.24
CA GLN A 35 -39.72 -4.51 0.10
C GLN A 35 -39.43 -3.01 -0.08
N ARG A 36 -40.33 -2.25 -0.71
CA ARG A 36 -40.17 -0.79 -0.87
C ARG A 36 -40.83 -0.06 0.30
N ILE A 37 -40.13 0.90 0.88
CA ILE A 37 -40.56 1.75 1.99
C ILE A 37 -40.53 3.20 1.49
N ASP A 38 -41.69 3.78 1.21
CA ASP A 38 -41.80 5.17 0.77
C ASP A 38 -41.92 6.10 1.99
N ILE A 39 -41.03 7.10 2.04
CA ILE A 39 -41.02 8.15 3.07
C ILE A 39 -41.63 9.41 2.46
N GLU A 40 -42.71 9.89 3.07
CA GLU A 40 -43.53 11.00 2.58
C GLU A 40 -43.79 12.04 3.69
N ALA A 41 -44.39 13.16 3.29
CA ALA A 41 -44.70 14.30 4.15
C ALA A 41 -43.43 14.85 4.83
N GLY A 42 -43.42 15.00 6.16
CA GLY A 42 -42.35 15.71 6.87
C GLY A 42 -42.62 17.20 7.02
N SER A 43 -41.66 17.90 7.63
CA SER A 43 -41.76 19.33 7.94
C SER A 43 -40.79 20.13 7.08
N PRO A 44 -41.22 21.08 6.24
CA PRO A 44 -40.33 21.92 5.45
C PRO A 44 -39.86 23.16 6.23
N SER A 45 -38.70 23.70 5.88
CA SER A 45 -38.25 25.03 6.29
C SER A 45 -39.15 26.14 5.71
N ALA A 46 -39.07 27.36 6.24
CA ALA A 46 -39.92 28.47 5.78
C ALA A 46 -39.72 28.83 4.29
N ASN A 47 -38.52 28.60 3.74
CA ASN A 47 -38.22 28.83 2.33
C ASN A 47 -38.48 27.58 1.45
N GLY A 48 -38.82 26.43 2.04
CA GLY A 48 -39.14 25.20 1.30
C GLY A 48 -37.94 24.54 0.61
N GLU A 49 -36.71 24.79 1.07
CA GLU A 49 -35.49 24.18 0.54
C GLU A 49 -35.01 22.98 1.38
N ASN A 50 -35.30 22.97 2.69
CA ASN A 50 -34.94 21.88 3.60
C ASN A 50 -36.19 21.09 4.00
N LEU A 51 -36.10 19.76 4.01
CA LEU A 51 -37.16 18.85 4.43
C LEU A 51 -36.70 17.96 5.59
N PHE A 52 -37.45 17.95 6.69
CA PHE A 52 -37.09 17.23 7.91
C PHE A 52 -37.98 15.99 8.13
N HIS A 53 -37.34 14.87 8.47
CA HIS A 53 -37.95 13.59 8.79
C HIS A 53 -37.39 13.01 10.10
N SER A 54 -38.26 12.32 10.86
CA SER A 54 -37.91 11.72 12.15
C SER A 54 -38.44 10.30 12.26
N PHE A 55 -37.57 9.39 12.70
CA PHE A 55 -37.84 7.96 12.80
C PHE A 55 -37.64 7.47 14.24
N HIS A 56 -38.51 6.56 14.68
CA HIS A 56 -38.29 5.83 15.93
C HIS A 56 -37.37 4.63 15.71
N THR A 57 -37.51 3.93 14.59
CA THR A 57 -36.62 2.84 14.17
C THR A 57 -36.26 3.03 12.70
N PHE A 58 -35.00 2.83 12.35
CA PHE A 58 -34.50 2.94 10.99
C PHE A 58 -33.49 1.81 10.73
N THR A 59 -34.01 0.61 10.51
CA THR A 59 -33.20 -0.61 10.32
C THR A 59 -33.61 -1.38 9.06
N PRO A 60 -33.55 -0.78 7.84
CA PRO A 60 -33.95 -1.48 6.62
C PRO A 60 -33.02 -2.67 6.34
N GLY A 61 -33.59 -3.85 6.08
CA GLY A 61 -32.84 -5.08 5.86
C GLY A 61 -32.47 -5.34 4.40
N SER A 62 -31.71 -6.41 4.15
CA SER A 62 -31.35 -6.88 2.81
C SER A 62 -32.53 -6.97 1.85
N GLY A 63 -32.39 -6.29 0.70
CA GLY A 63 -33.40 -6.20 -0.36
C GLY A 63 -34.47 -5.13 -0.14
N GLU A 64 -34.53 -4.48 1.03
CA GLU A 64 -35.44 -3.35 1.24
C GLU A 64 -34.94 -2.08 0.54
N ILE A 65 -35.88 -1.28 0.02
CA ILE A 65 -35.61 0.00 -0.65
C ILE A 65 -36.28 1.10 0.15
N VAL A 66 -35.51 1.95 0.83
CA VAL A 66 -36.02 3.16 1.48
C VAL A 66 -35.95 4.31 0.49
N ASN A 67 -37.12 4.80 0.08
CA ASN A 67 -37.24 5.83 -0.94
C ASN A 67 -37.87 7.10 -0.37
N PHE A 68 -37.09 8.17 -0.29
CA PHE A 68 -37.56 9.50 0.08
C PHE A 68 -38.25 10.17 -1.10
N LEU A 69 -39.53 10.47 -0.95
CA LEU A 69 -40.34 11.19 -1.93
C LEU A 69 -40.36 12.67 -1.56
N ALA A 70 -39.58 13.49 -2.28
CA ALA A 70 -39.47 14.92 -2.04
C ALA A 70 -39.89 15.74 -3.26
N GLU A 71 -40.37 16.96 -3.02
CA GLU A 71 -40.70 17.91 -4.09
C GLU A 71 -39.43 18.43 -4.78
N PRO A 72 -39.48 18.81 -6.08
CA PRO A 72 -38.30 19.29 -6.82
C PRO A 72 -37.63 20.54 -6.25
N THR A 73 -38.33 21.30 -5.40
CA THR A 73 -37.78 22.51 -4.74
C THR A 73 -36.89 22.18 -3.54
N ILE A 74 -36.99 20.97 -2.99
CA ILE A 74 -36.16 20.53 -1.87
C ILE A 74 -34.72 20.35 -2.36
N GLN A 75 -33.78 20.97 -1.65
CA GLN A 75 -32.33 20.87 -1.87
C GLN A 75 -31.64 19.98 -0.84
N SER A 76 -32.21 19.84 0.37
CA SER A 76 -31.64 19.01 1.43
C SER A 76 -32.74 18.26 2.19
N ILE A 77 -32.51 16.98 2.46
CA ILE A 77 -33.36 16.13 3.29
C ILE A 77 -32.60 15.78 4.57
N PHE A 78 -33.17 16.08 5.72
CA PHE A 78 -32.61 15.78 7.04
C PHE A 78 -33.44 14.67 7.70
N ALA A 79 -32.84 13.50 7.84
CA ALA A 79 -33.42 12.34 8.51
C ALA A 79 -32.73 12.13 9.87
N ARG A 80 -33.52 12.01 10.94
CA ARG A 80 -32.98 11.66 12.27
C ARG A 80 -33.64 10.43 12.87
N VAL A 81 -32.90 9.71 13.71
CA VAL A 81 -33.42 8.57 14.50
C VAL A 81 -33.46 8.94 15.98
N VAL A 82 -34.64 8.87 16.58
CA VAL A 82 -34.89 9.35 17.96
C VAL A 82 -35.20 8.23 18.95
N GLY A 83 -35.24 6.97 18.50
CA GLY A 83 -35.64 5.82 19.33
C GLY A 83 -34.57 5.27 20.25
N GLY A 84 -33.35 5.83 20.22
CA GLY A 84 -32.23 5.43 21.08
C GLY A 84 -31.50 4.16 20.65
N ASN A 85 -31.86 3.55 19.52
CA ASN A 85 -31.16 2.40 18.95
C ASN A 85 -30.33 2.82 17.72
N PRO A 86 -29.24 2.09 17.40
CA PRO A 86 -28.48 2.31 16.18
C PRO A 86 -29.33 2.17 14.90
N ALA A 87 -28.93 2.87 13.85
CA ALA A 87 -29.54 2.72 12.52
C ALA A 87 -28.77 1.63 11.76
N ILE A 88 -29.47 0.60 11.28
CA ILE A 88 -28.84 -0.55 10.59
C ILE A 88 -29.39 -0.62 9.17
N ILE A 89 -28.59 -0.20 8.20
CA ILE A 89 -29.00 -0.06 6.80
C ILE A 89 -28.30 -1.16 6.02
N ASP A 90 -29.03 -2.21 5.64
CA ASP A 90 -28.52 -3.31 4.82
C ASP A 90 -29.26 -3.36 3.47
N GLY A 91 -29.81 -2.24 3.00
CA GLY A 91 -30.61 -2.15 1.78
C GLY A 91 -30.29 -0.90 0.95
N LEU A 92 -31.17 -0.57 -0.01
CA LEU A 92 -31.00 0.58 -0.90
C LEU A 92 -31.59 1.85 -0.28
N LEU A 93 -30.80 2.92 -0.18
CA LEU A 93 -31.30 4.28 0.08
C LEU A 93 -31.48 5.04 -1.23
N GLN A 94 -32.65 5.64 -1.44
CA GLN A 94 -33.01 6.33 -2.67
C GLN A 94 -33.73 7.66 -2.40
N ILE A 95 -33.50 8.65 -3.25
CA ILE A 95 -34.35 9.86 -3.36
C ILE A 95 -35.00 9.88 -4.73
N SER A 96 -36.30 10.18 -4.78
CA SER A 96 -37.04 10.37 -6.03
C SER A 96 -37.68 11.76 -6.11
N ASN A 97 -37.82 12.28 -7.33
CA ASN A 97 -38.47 13.55 -7.68
C ASN A 97 -37.76 14.84 -7.20
N SER A 98 -36.58 14.72 -6.58
CA SER A 98 -35.75 15.84 -6.14
C SER A 98 -34.28 15.61 -6.53
N GLN A 99 -33.46 16.66 -6.44
CA GLN A 99 -32.00 16.61 -6.56
C GLN A 99 -31.33 16.90 -5.20
N ALA A 100 -32.02 16.55 -4.10
CA ALA A 100 -31.59 16.89 -2.76
C ALA A 100 -30.42 16.02 -2.27
N SER A 101 -29.57 16.62 -1.43
CA SER A 101 -28.61 15.89 -0.60
C SER A 101 -29.31 15.26 0.61
N LEU A 102 -28.80 14.12 1.09
CA LEU A 102 -29.32 13.42 2.27
C LEU A 102 -28.40 13.61 3.48
N PHE A 103 -28.97 14.06 4.59
CA PHE A 103 -28.32 14.10 5.90
C PHE A 103 -28.99 13.08 6.81
N LEU A 104 -28.24 12.10 7.29
CA LEU A 104 -28.71 11.08 8.24
C LEU A 104 -28.01 11.26 9.59
N MET A 105 -28.80 11.55 10.63
CA MET A 105 -28.30 11.78 11.99
C MET A 105 -28.82 10.71 12.95
N ASN A 106 -27.90 9.99 13.61
CA ASN A 106 -28.25 9.09 14.71
C ASN A 106 -27.15 9.04 15.78
N PRO A 107 -27.33 9.70 16.94
CA PRO A 107 -26.38 9.65 18.04
C PRO A 107 -26.10 8.24 18.59
N ALA A 108 -27.03 7.29 18.42
CA ALA A 108 -26.83 5.91 18.88
C ALA A 108 -25.83 5.12 18.03
N GLY A 109 -25.48 5.60 16.84
CA GLY A 109 -24.62 4.92 15.86
C GLY A 109 -25.34 4.54 14.57
N VAL A 110 -24.55 4.30 13.52
CA VAL A 110 -25.02 3.94 12.17
C VAL A 110 -24.18 2.79 11.61
N ILE A 111 -24.83 1.75 11.10
CA ILE A 111 -24.18 0.63 10.39
C ILE A 111 -24.75 0.56 8.98
N PHE A 112 -23.89 0.59 7.97
CA PHE A 112 -24.20 0.16 6.62
C PHE A 112 -23.70 -1.27 6.44
N GLY A 113 -24.62 -2.23 6.29
CA GLY A 113 -24.31 -3.62 6.06
C GLY A 113 -23.77 -3.91 4.65
N PRO A 114 -23.31 -5.14 4.39
CA PRO A 114 -22.68 -5.51 3.12
C PRO A 114 -23.59 -5.34 1.89
N ASN A 115 -24.91 -5.35 2.07
CA ASN A 115 -25.87 -5.15 0.97
C ASN A 115 -26.31 -3.69 0.82
N ALA A 116 -25.80 -2.78 1.65
CA ALA A 116 -26.17 -1.37 1.61
C ALA A 116 -25.68 -0.72 0.31
N THR A 117 -26.59 -0.02 -0.36
CA THR A 117 -26.31 0.71 -1.60
C THR A 117 -27.02 2.05 -1.64
N LEU A 118 -26.55 2.94 -2.51
CA LEU A 118 -27.11 4.29 -2.68
C LEU A 118 -27.64 4.49 -4.10
N ASN A 119 -28.76 5.21 -4.20
CA ASN A 119 -29.27 5.82 -5.42
C ASN A 119 -29.71 7.25 -5.08
N LEU A 120 -28.72 8.10 -4.79
CA LEU A 120 -28.92 9.48 -4.39
C LEU A 120 -28.50 10.42 -5.53
N PRO A 121 -29.29 11.47 -5.84
CA PRO A 121 -28.99 12.39 -6.93
C PRO A 121 -27.87 13.39 -6.60
N ALA A 122 -27.60 13.62 -5.31
CA ALA A 122 -26.61 14.58 -4.83
C ALA A 122 -25.78 13.96 -3.67
N GLY A 123 -25.34 14.78 -2.71
CA GLY A 123 -24.45 14.35 -1.61
C GLY A 123 -25.12 13.52 -0.51
N LEU A 124 -24.29 12.83 0.28
CA LEU A 124 -24.67 12.10 1.49
C LEU A 124 -23.80 12.57 2.67
N THR A 125 -24.43 12.88 3.79
CA THR A 125 -23.75 13.10 5.07
C THR A 125 -24.38 12.22 6.14
N VAL A 126 -23.56 11.42 6.81
CA VAL A 126 -23.96 10.55 7.92
C VAL A 126 -23.24 11.05 9.17
N THR A 127 -23.98 11.28 10.25
CA THR A 127 -23.41 11.81 11.50
C THR A 127 -24.01 11.17 12.75
N THR A 128 -23.18 11.00 13.78
CA THR A 128 -23.63 10.67 15.15
C THR A 128 -23.67 11.87 16.07
N ALA A 129 -23.58 13.09 15.52
CA ALA A 129 -23.79 14.33 16.25
C ALA A 129 -25.18 14.38 16.88
N ASP A 130 -25.30 15.06 18.03
CA ASP A 130 -26.58 15.29 18.69
C ASP A 130 -27.31 16.50 18.09
N ARG A 131 -26.61 17.38 17.35
CA ARG A 131 -27.21 18.58 16.73
C ARG A 131 -26.54 18.95 15.41
N ILE A 132 -27.33 19.54 14.49
CA ILE A 132 -26.86 20.16 13.24
C ILE A 132 -27.22 21.65 13.26
N GLY A 133 -26.25 22.54 13.07
CA GLY A 133 -26.40 24.00 13.16
C GLY A 133 -26.80 24.66 11.83
N PHE A 134 -27.72 25.63 11.91
CA PHE A 134 -28.20 26.48 10.82
C PHE A 134 -28.28 27.94 11.30
N ASP A 135 -27.43 28.83 10.82
CA ASP A 135 -27.25 30.19 11.35
C ASP A 135 -27.25 30.20 12.89
N GLU A 136 -28.23 30.86 13.53
CA GLU A 136 -28.40 30.91 15.00
C GLU A 136 -29.31 29.79 15.57
N GLN A 137 -29.66 28.77 14.79
CA GLN A 137 -30.62 27.72 15.13
C GLN A 137 -29.99 26.32 15.07
N TRP A 138 -30.57 25.37 15.79
CA TRP A 138 -30.09 23.99 15.86
C TRP A 138 -31.20 22.99 15.52
N PHE A 139 -30.88 22.04 14.64
CA PHE A 139 -31.63 20.82 14.45
C PHE A 139 -31.13 19.76 15.44
N ASN A 140 -31.88 19.55 16.52
CA ASN A 140 -31.52 18.63 17.60
C ASN A 140 -31.92 17.19 17.25
N ALA A 141 -31.12 16.19 17.62
CA ALA A 141 -31.45 14.79 17.45
C ALA A 141 -32.60 14.32 18.34
N VAL A 142 -32.67 14.85 19.56
CA VAL A 142 -33.76 14.58 20.51
C VAL A 142 -34.41 15.90 20.93
N GLY A 143 -35.70 15.88 21.24
CA GLY A 143 -36.46 17.05 21.69
C GLY A 143 -37.15 17.84 20.57
N SER A 144 -37.67 19.02 20.93
CA SER A 144 -38.44 19.88 20.02
C SER A 144 -37.56 20.66 19.06
N ASN A 145 -38.06 20.89 17.85
CA ASN A 145 -37.37 21.62 16.78
C ASN A 145 -38.32 22.60 16.11
N GLU A 146 -37.84 23.81 15.82
CA GLU A 146 -38.58 24.84 15.10
C GLU A 146 -38.24 24.80 13.61
N TYR A 147 -38.80 23.82 12.89
CA TYR A 147 -38.43 23.50 11.50
C TYR A 147 -38.46 24.68 10.53
N THR A 148 -39.41 25.60 10.70
CA THR A 148 -39.54 26.78 9.84
C THR A 148 -38.36 27.75 9.98
N ALA A 149 -37.65 27.74 11.11
CA ALA A 149 -36.47 28.58 11.36
C ALA A 149 -35.16 27.94 10.85
N LEU A 150 -35.15 26.65 10.52
CA LEU A 150 -33.99 25.92 10.00
C LEU A 150 -33.80 26.16 8.49
N VAL A 151 -33.54 27.42 8.14
CA VAL A 151 -33.34 27.92 6.78
C VAL A 151 -31.84 27.96 6.46
N GLY A 152 -31.48 27.80 5.19
CA GLY A 152 -30.09 27.84 4.74
C GLY A 152 -29.41 26.47 4.76
N ARG A 153 -28.09 26.47 4.62
CA ARG A 153 -27.27 25.25 4.61
C ARG A 153 -26.73 24.96 6.02
N PRO A 154 -26.54 23.68 6.39
CA PRO A 154 -25.93 23.33 7.66
C PRO A 154 -24.48 23.84 7.68
N HIS A 155 -24.05 24.40 8.81
CA HIS A 155 -22.70 24.95 9.00
C HIS A 155 -21.94 24.31 10.16
N ALA A 156 -22.59 23.51 11.00
CA ALA A 156 -21.94 22.87 12.14
C ALA A 156 -22.60 21.56 12.56
N PHE A 157 -21.82 20.71 13.21
CA PHE A 157 -22.27 19.53 13.96
C PHE A 157 -21.82 19.65 15.41
N ALA A 158 -22.70 19.30 16.36
CA ALA A 158 -22.34 19.30 17.78
C ALA A 158 -22.43 17.92 18.40
N PHE A 159 -21.34 17.52 19.04
CA PHE A 159 -21.18 16.28 19.80
C PHE A 159 -21.18 16.64 21.27
N THR A 160 -22.36 16.73 21.87
CA THR A 160 -22.49 17.20 23.25
C THR A 160 -22.23 16.11 24.28
N GLN A 161 -22.18 14.85 23.85
CA GLN A 161 -21.92 13.70 24.70
C GLN A 161 -20.41 13.38 24.77
N PRO A 162 -19.92 12.85 25.91
CA PRO A 162 -18.52 12.48 26.10
C PRO A 162 -18.10 11.23 25.32
N GLN A 163 -19.06 10.46 24.81
CA GLN A 163 -18.82 9.27 24.01
C GLN A 163 -19.83 9.28 22.85
N PRO A 164 -19.48 9.84 21.69
CA PRO A 164 -20.36 9.81 20.53
C PRO A 164 -20.49 8.40 19.93
N GLY A 165 -21.61 8.13 19.24
CA GLY A 165 -21.81 6.83 18.58
C GLY A 165 -20.87 6.59 17.40
N ALA A 166 -20.71 5.32 17.01
CA ALA A 166 -19.86 4.91 15.89
C ALA A 166 -20.60 4.88 14.54
N VAL A 167 -19.86 5.05 13.45
CA VAL A 167 -20.31 4.82 12.07
C VAL A 167 -19.50 3.67 11.47
N LEU A 168 -20.17 2.62 11.03
CA LEU A 168 -19.55 1.48 10.35
C LEU A 168 -20.09 1.36 8.93
N ASN A 169 -19.19 1.30 7.94
CA ASN A 169 -19.54 0.96 6.56
C ASN A 169 -18.92 -0.36 6.11
N GLN A 170 -19.77 -1.31 5.72
CA GLN A 170 -19.42 -2.56 5.03
C GLN A 170 -20.03 -2.63 3.62
N GLY A 171 -20.91 -1.68 3.27
CA GLY A 171 -21.63 -1.67 1.99
C GLY A 171 -20.91 -0.88 0.90
N ARG A 172 -21.61 -0.69 -0.23
CA ARG A 172 -21.13 0.12 -1.37
C ARG A 172 -21.86 1.45 -1.42
N LEU A 173 -21.23 2.48 -0.89
CA LEU A 173 -21.74 3.84 -0.87
C LEU A 173 -21.17 4.63 -2.06
N SER A 174 -21.85 4.54 -3.20
CA SER A 174 -21.44 5.20 -4.45
C SER A 174 -22.38 6.35 -4.80
N LEU A 175 -21.79 7.51 -5.09
CA LEU A 175 -22.48 8.71 -5.56
C LEU A 175 -22.11 9.02 -7.01
N GLY A 176 -22.90 9.88 -7.63
CA GLY A 176 -22.58 10.41 -8.96
C GLY A 176 -21.33 11.30 -8.97
N PRO A 177 -20.87 11.74 -10.16
CA PRO A 177 -19.70 12.58 -10.28
C PRO A 177 -19.84 13.93 -9.55
N ALA A 178 -18.72 14.45 -9.05
CA ALA A 178 -18.61 15.74 -8.36
C ALA A 178 -19.55 15.89 -7.16
N GLN A 179 -19.91 14.79 -6.49
CA GLN A 179 -20.71 14.76 -5.26
C GLN A 179 -19.84 14.58 -4.01
N THR A 180 -20.41 14.88 -2.85
CA THR A 180 -19.74 14.74 -1.55
C THR A 180 -20.35 13.61 -0.72
N LEU A 181 -19.51 12.75 -0.18
CA LEU A 181 -19.84 11.70 0.78
C LEU A 181 -19.09 11.98 2.09
N THR A 182 -19.82 12.13 3.20
CA THR A 182 -19.23 12.40 4.51
C THR A 182 -19.74 11.41 5.55
N LEU A 183 -18.81 10.77 6.26
CA LEU A 183 -19.06 9.93 7.44
C LEU A 183 -18.41 10.59 8.66
N LEU A 184 -19.22 10.96 9.64
CA LEU A 184 -18.80 11.68 10.84
C LEU A 184 -19.29 10.96 12.11
N GLY A 185 -18.43 10.69 13.08
CA GLY A 185 -18.88 10.08 14.34
C GLY A 185 -17.84 10.04 15.44
N GLY A 186 -18.12 9.33 16.53
CA GLY A 186 -17.15 9.10 17.61
C GLY A 186 -16.00 8.21 17.14
N THR A 187 -16.38 7.12 16.50
CA THR A 187 -15.49 6.18 15.81
C THR A 187 -16.05 5.97 14.41
N VAL A 188 -15.21 5.98 13.38
CA VAL A 188 -15.66 5.70 12.02
C VAL A 188 -14.80 4.59 11.43
N ILE A 189 -15.44 3.52 10.98
CA ILE A 189 -14.76 2.38 10.36
C ILE A 189 -15.35 2.12 8.98
N ASN A 190 -14.51 2.19 7.96
CA ASN A 190 -14.85 1.75 6.62
C ASN A 190 -14.14 0.42 6.30
N THR A 191 -14.90 -0.57 5.86
CA THR A 191 -14.41 -1.84 5.29
C THR A 191 -15.05 -2.16 3.94
N GLY A 192 -16.07 -1.38 3.55
CA GLY A 192 -16.76 -1.45 2.26
C GLY A 192 -16.18 -0.49 1.22
N GLU A 193 -16.98 -0.17 0.21
CA GLU A 193 -16.60 0.72 -0.89
C GLU A 193 -17.21 2.12 -0.70
N LEU A 194 -16.38 3.16 -0.82
CA LEU A 194 -16.82 4.56 -0.92
C LEU A 194 -16.42 5.11 -2.29
N SER A 195 -17.38 5.69 -3.03
CA SER A 195 -17.10 6.21 -4.37
C SER A 195 -17.80 7.54 -4.62
N ALA A 196 -17.03 8.56 -5.02
CA ALA A 196 -17.53 9.87 -5.46
C ALA A 196 -16.63 10.45 -6.58
N PRO A 197 -16.77 9.98 -7.84
CA PRO A 197 -15.84 10.30 -8.92
C PRO A 197 -15.65 11.81 -9.16
N GLY A 198 -14.42 12.31 -9.07
CA GLY A 198 -14.12 13.75 -9.18
C GLY A 198 -14.79 14.64 -8.12
N GLY A 199 -15.36 14.03 -7.08
CA GLY A 199 -16.04 14.68 -5.97
C GLY A 199 -15.21 14.59 -4.69
N GLN A 200 -15.87 14.36 -3.56
CA GLN A 200 -15.22 14.35 -2.26
C GLN A 200 -15.69 13.20 -1.36
N ILE A 201 -14.74 12.58 -0.67
CA ILE A 201 -14.99 11.62 0.41
C ILE A 201 -14.33 12.12 1.69
N THR A 202 -15.09 12.20 2.78
CA THR A 202 -14.58 12.59 4.10
C THR A 202 -14.98 11.57 5.15
N ILE A 203 -14.00 10.98 5.81
CA ILE A 203 -14.13 10.20 7.05
C ILE A 203 -13.55 11.05 8.17
N ALA A 204 -14.34 11.38 9.18
CA ALA A 204 -13.87 12.20 10.29
C ALA A 204 -14.42 11.71 11.64
N THR A 205 -13.61 11.82 12.68
CA THR A 205 -14.02 11.43 14.05
C THR A 205 -13.88 12.55 15.06
N VAL A 206 -14.68 12.47 16.12
CA VAL A 206 -14.75 13.47 17.19
C VAL A 206 -14.74 12.77 18.55
N THR A 207 -13.93 13.22 19.50
CA THR A 207 -13.79 12.58 20.82
C THR A 207 -15.01 12.78 21.74
N GLY A 208 -15.86 13.77 21.43
CA GLY A 208 -17.05 14.13 22.20
C GLY A 208 -16.86 15.42 23.00
N GLU A 209 -17.97 16.07 23.38
CA GLU A 209 -17.99 17.41 23.98
C GLU A 209 -17.39 18.52 23.08
N GLN A 210 -17.50 18.36 21.76
CA GLN A 210 -16.93 19.28 20.77
C GLN A 210 -17.95 19.68 19.70
N MET A 211 -17.63 20.75 18.97
CA MET A 211 -18.32 21.12 17.74
C MET A 211 -17.41 20.95 16.52
N VAL A 212 -18.01 20.77 15.36
CA VAL A 212 -17.35 20.69 14.06
C VAL A 212 -18.00 21.73 13.15
N GLN A 213 -17.20 22.61 12.55
CA GLN A 213 -17.72 23.61 11.61
C GLN A 213 -17.46 23.18 10.16
N ILE A 214 -18.39 23.54 9.27
CA ILE A 214 -18.38 23.23 7.84
C ILE A 214 -18.37 24.56 7.06
N HIS A 215 -17.43 24.76 6.14
CA HIS A 215 -17.46 25.89 5.21
C HIS A 215 -17.95 25.48 3.81
N GLN A 216 -18.30 26.48 3.00
CA GLN A 216 -19.19 26.36 1.83
C GLN A 216 -18.68 25.48 0.66
N ASP A 217 -17.42 25.04 0.70
CA ASP A 217 -16.78 24.22 -0.34
C ASP A 217 -16.79 22.71 -0.03
N GLY A 218 -17.43 22.27 1.06
CA GLY A 218 -17.61 20.85 1.40
C GLY A 218 -16.45 20.21 2.19
N LEU A 219 -15.26 20.80 2.13
CA LEU A 219 -14.15 20.47 3.04
C LEU A 219 -14.53 20.82 4.49
N LEU A 220 -14.28 19.89 5.43
CA LEU A 220 -14.28 20.16 6.87
C LEU A 220 -13.10 21.10 7.16
N LEU A 221 -13.36 22.39 7.03
CA LEU A 221 -12.36 23.44 7.16
C LEU A 221 -12.04 23.77 8.61
N ASN A 222 -12.75 23.23 9.60
CA ASN A 222 -12.35 23.37 10.99
C ASN A 222 -13.07 22.32 11.85
N LEU A 223 -12.33 21.40 12.47
CA LEU A 223 -12.76 20.88 13.76
C LEU A 223 -12.41 21.96 14.79
N GLU A 224 -13.06 23.13 14.72
CA GLU A 224 -12.91 24.09 15.80
C GLU A 224 -13.61 23.45 16.98
N ILE A 225 -12.81 22.89 17.88
CA ILE A 225 -13.28 22.48 19.20
C ILE A 225 -13.61 23.76 19.95
N ALA A 226 -14.72 24.38 19.54
CA ALA A 226 -15.37 25.39 20.32
C ALA A 226 -15.75 24.70 21.63
N GLY A 227 -15.50 25.38 22.75
CA GLY A 227 -15.84 24.89 24.07
C GLY A 227 -17.31 24.43 24.16
N PRO A 228 -17.67 23.74 25.24
CA PRO A 228 -19.00 23.14 25.39
C PRO A 228 -20.11 24.13 25.02
N LEU A 229 -21.12 23.65 24.27
CA LEU A 229 -22.29 24.41 23.87
C LEU A 229 -22.99 25.03 25.10
N ASP A 230 -22.74 26.30 25.39
CA ASP A 230 -23.38 27.03 26.50
C ASP A 230 -24.64 27.78 26.02
N ASP A 231 -25.59 27.05 25.43
CA ASP A 231 -26.89 27.60 25.02
C ASP A 231 -27.99 27.41 26.08
N GLY A 232 -27.65 26.80 27.23
CA GLY A 232 -28.54 26.55 28.35
C GLY A 232 -29.62 25.51 28.10
N THR A 233 -29.57 24.74 27.00
CA THR A 233 -30.54 23.70 26.67
C THR A 233 -30.01 22.29 26.99
N GLU A 234 -30.48 21.69 28.09
CA GLU A 234 -30.25 20.26 28.35
C GLU A 234 -31.14 19.41 27.43
N LEU A 235 -30.52 18.62 26.54
CA LEU A 235 -31.22 17.61 25.75
C LEU A 235 -31.27 16.27 26.50
N PRO A 236 -32.32 15.46 26.30
CA PRO A 236 -32.29 14.07 26.73
C PRO A 236 -31.16 13.33 26.00
N SER A 237 -30.29 12.65 26.75
CA SER A 237 -29.16 11.92 26.17
C SER A 237 -29.57 10.54 25.63
N ILE A 238 -28.99 10.16 24.51
CA ILE A 238 -29.00 8.80 23.97
C ILE A 238 -27.64 8.22 24.27
N THR A 239 -27.56 7.17 25.09
CA THR A 239 -26.29 6.46 25.33
C THR A 239 -26.00 5.55 24.14
N PRO A 240 -24.96 5.82 23.33
CA PRO A 240 -24.59 4.94 22.24
C PRO A 240 -24.01 3.62 22.77
N LEU A 241 -24.05 2.60 21.91
CA LEU A 241 -23.36 1.34 22.16
C LEU A 241 -21.87 1.50 21.92
N SER A 242 -21.04 0.76 22.66
CA SER A 242 -19.64 0.59 22.31
C SER A 242 -19.50 -0.14 20.97
N LEU A 243 -18.35 -0.04 20.31
CA LEU A 243 -18.14 -0.69 19.02
C LEU A 243 -18.33 -2.24 19.08
N PRO A 244 -17.81 -2.99 20.07
CA PRO A 244 -18.10 -4.43 20.20
C PRO A 244 -19.59 -4.74 20.40
N GLU A 245 -20.29 -3.92 21.20
CA GLU A 245 -21.74 -4.06 21.40
C GLU A 245 -22.52 -3.74 20.11
N LEU A 246 -22.07 -2.76 19.33
CA LEU A 246 -22.66 -2.39 18.04
C LEU A 246 -22.51 -3.52 17.02
N LEU A 247 -21.33 -4.16 16.97
CA LEU A 247 -21.04 -5.30 16.07
C LEU A 247 -21.86 -6.55 16.42
N THR A 248 -22.26 -6.71 17.68
CA THR A 248 -23.07 -7.84 18.15
C THR A 248 -24.57 -7.51 18.23
N TYR A 249 -24.96 -6.28 17.89
CA TYR A 249 -26.34 -5.81 18.00
C TYR A 249 -27.23 -6.40 16.90
N GLY A 250 -28.40 -6.93 17.27
CA GLY A 250 -29.47 -7.25 16.31
C GLY A 250 -29.27 -8.50 15.43
N ASP A 251 -28.42 -9.44 15.85
CA ASP A 251 -28.06 -10.66 15.08
C ASP A 251 -27.33 -10.33 13.76
N PHE A 252 -26.55 -9.24 13.77
CA PHE A 252 -25.68 -8.80 12.69
C PHE A 252 -24.42 -9.70 12.59
N ASN A 253 -24.64 -11.02 12.43
CA ASN A 253 -23.63 -12.07 12.36
C ASN A 253 -23.23 -12.43 10.91
N ASN A 254 -23.40 -11.50 9.97
CA ASN A 254 -23.19 -11.78 8.54
C ASN A 254 -21.78 -11.36 8.10
N ALA A 255 -20.88 -12.34 7.94
CA ALA A 255 -19.63 -12.22 7.18
C ALA A 255 -18.77 -10.98 7.50
N ASN A 256 -18.59 -10.65 8.77
CA ASN A 256 -17.90 -9.41 9.14
C ASN A 256 -16.41 -9.44 8.76
N GLN A 257 -15.95 -8.39 8.07
CA GLN A 257 -14.53 -8.03 8.00
C GLN A 257 -13.99 -7.50 9.34
N LEU A 258 -14.83 -7.39 10.38
CA LEU A 258 -14.47 -6.95 11.73
C LEU A 258 -14.95 -7.98 12.76
N VAL A 259 -14.06 -8.41 13.64
CA VAL A 259 -14.35 -9.38 14.68
C VAL A 259 -14.29 -8.68 16.03
N ALA A 260 -15.36 -8.79 16.82
CA ALA A 260 -15.32 -8.44 18.23
C ALA A 260 -14.73 -9.62 19.01
N ASN A 261 -13.59 -9.42 19.63
CA ASN A 261 -12.86 -10.45 20.38
C ASN A 261 -13.45 -10.61 21.78
N GLU A 262 -13.23 -11.78 22.39
CA GLU A 262 -13.74 -12.09 23.74
C GLU A 262 -13.16 -11.18 24.83
N ASP A 263 -12.00 -10.57 24.57
CA ASP A 263 -11.33 -9.60 25.45
C ASP A 263 -11.92 -8.17 25.36
N GLY A 264 -12.91 -7.95 24.48
CA GLY A 264 -13.56 -6.66 24.28
C GLY A 264 -12.89 -5.77 23.23
N THR A 265 -11.83 -6.23 22.56
CA THR A 265 -11.22 -5.53 21.42
C THR A 265 -11.95 -5.83 20.12
N VAL A 266 -11.67 -5.05 19.07
CA VAL A 266 -12.13 -5.31 17.70
C VAL A 266 -10.92 -5.56 16.82
N SER A 267 -10.98 -6.47 15.85
CA SER A 267 -9.89 -6.71 14.90
C SER A 267 -10.42 -6.83 13.47
N LEU A 268 -9.59 -6.57 12.46
CA LEU A 268 -9.96 -6.88 11.08
C LEU A 268 -9.88 -8.40 10.87
N TRP A 269 -10.84 -8.97 10.16
CA TRP A 269 -10.93 -10.40 9.90
C TRP A 269 -9.68 -10.89 9.14
N GLY A 270 -8.94 -11.83 9.74
CA GLY A 270 -7.67 -12.34 9.20
C GLY A 270 -6.44 -11.51 9.56
N SER A 271 -6.61 -10.43 10.33
CA SER A 271 -5.54 -9.66 10.95
C SER A 271 -5.41 -10.05 12.42
N ASN A 272 -4.18 -10.15 12.93
CA ASN A 272 -3.94 -10.25 14.37
C ASN A 272 -3.98 -8.88 15.06
N ILE A 273 -4.25 -7.82 14.30
CA ILE A 273 -4.14 -6.43 14.75
C ILE A 273 -5.44 -5.97 15.39
N ALA A 274 -5.36 -5.53 16.65
CA ALA A 274 -6.48 -4.94 17.38
C ALA A 274 -6.70 -3.46 16.98
N ILE A 275 -7.96 -3.12 16.71
CA ILE A 275 -8.49 -1.79 16.40
C ILE A 275 -8.96 -1.12 17.69
N PRO A 276 -8.50 0.11 17.99
CA PRO A 276 -9.00 0.89 19.10
C PRO A 276 -10.52 1.12 19.04
N THR A 277 -11.18 0.97 20.18
CA THR A 277 -12.62 1.23 20.33
C THR A 277 -12.91 2.60 20.97
N ALA A 278 -11.88 3.42 21.17
CA ALA A 278 -12.01 4.74 21.77
C ALA A 278 -12.57 5.76 20.76
N PRO A 279 -13.36 6.75 21.22
CA PRO A 279 -13.71 7.91 20.38
C PRO A 279 -12.46 8.63 19.88
N GLY A 280 -12.56 9.24 18.70
CA GLY A 280 -11.42 9.84 18.00
C GLY A 280 -10.69 8.89 17.05
N THR A 281 -11.15 7.64 16.91
CA THR A 281 -10.51 6.64 16.04
C THR A 281 -11.18 6.54 14.67
N ALA A 282 -10.42 6.79 13.60
CA ALA A 282 -10.83 6.59 12.20
C ALA A 282 -10.05 5.43 11.56
N ILE A 283 -10.76 4.41 11.08
CA ILE A 283 -10.17 3.27 10.36
C ILE A 283 -10.70 3.22 8.93
N ALA A 284 -9.80 3.19 7.96
CA ALA A 284 -10.12 2.99 6.55
C ALA A 284 -9.49 1.68 6.02
N ALA A 285 -10.35 0.81 5.51
CA ALA A 285 -10.02 -0.41 4.79
C ALA A 285 -10.93 -0.53 3.56
N GLY A 286 -10.60 -1.45 2.64
CA GLY A 286 -11.34 -1.59 1.38
C GLY A 286 -11.04 -0.47 0.39
N THR A 287 -11.95 -0.21 -0.55
CA THR A 287 -11.72 0.73 -1.66
C THR A 287 -12.41 2.07 -1.42
N LEU A 288 -11.65 3.16 -1.45
CA LEU A 288 -12.15 4.52 -1.44
C LEU A 288 -11.69 5.20 -2.73
N THR A 289 -12.61 5.73 -3.53
CA THR A 289 -12.24 6.35 -4.81
C THR A 289 -12.98 7.65 -5.09
N VAL A 290 -12.20 8.67 -5.41
CA VAL A 290 -12.65 9.93 -6.00
C VAL A 290 -12.02 10.13 -7.38
N ALA A 291 -11.56 9.05 -8.00
CA ALA A 291 -10.89 9.10 -9.28
C ALA A 291 -11.81 9.60 -10.40
N ASN A 292 -11.24 10.30 -11.37
CA ASN A 292 -11.99 10.89 -12.48
C ASN A 292 -11.48 10.42 -13.84
N THR A 293 -12.21 9.49 -14.42
CA THR A 293 -11.90 8.85 -15.71
C THR A 293 -12.47 9.60 -16.91
N THR A 294 -13.08 10.78 -16.71
CA THR A 294 -13.52 11.60 -17.84
C THR A 294 -12.34 12.18 -18.60
N PRO A 295 -12.40 12.38 -19.93
CA PRO A 295 -11.25 12.83 -20.75
C PRO A 295 -10.59 14.15 -20.34
N ALA A 296 -11.28 14.98 -19.55
CA ALA A 296 -10.75 16.24 -19.01
C ALA A 296 -10.79 16.25 -17.47
N GLY A 297 -10.95 15.09 -16.85
CA GLY A 297 -11.20 14.93 -15.44
C GLY A 297 -9.94 15.01 -14.60
N THR A 298 -9.97 15.89 -13.60
CA THR A 298 -9.04 15.88 -12.47
C THR A 298 -9.61 15.00 -11.37
N GLY A 299 -8.75 14.28 -10.65
CA GLY A 299 -9.15 13.52 -9.47
C GLY A 299 -9.79 14.40 -8.41
N GLY A 300 -10.65 13.81 -7.58
CA GLY A 300 -11.33 14.51 -6.48
C GLY A 300 -10.48 14.62 -5.21
N THR A 301 -11.15 14.88 -4.08
CA THR A 301 -10.48 15.05 -2.78
C THR A 301 -10.94 14.00 -1.75
N MET A 302 -10.00 13.48 -0.97
CA MET A 302 -10.29 12.56 0.12
C MET A 302 -9.65 13.05 1.42
N ALA A 303 -10.39 12.95 2.53
CA ALA A 303 -9.85 13.24 3.86
C ALA A 303 -10.24 12.11 4.85
N ILE A 304 -9.26 11.56 5.55
CA ILE A 304 -9.45 10.62 6.67
C ILE A 304 -8.82 11.24 7.92
N LEU A 305 -9.67 11.64 8.86
CA LEU A 305 -9.31 12.51 9.97
C LEU A 305 -9.79 11.93 11.31
N GLY A 306 -8.98 12.07 12.35
CA GLY A 306 -9.29 11.65 13.70
C GLY A 306 -8.14 11.94 14.65
N GLU A 307 -8.33 11.73 15.96
CA GLU A 307 -7.22 11.76 16.93
C GLU A 307 -6.26 10.58 16.69
N GLN A 308 -6.80 9.45 16.23
CA GLN A 308 -6.05 8.28 15.81
C GLN A 308 -6.56 7.82 14.43
N VAL A 309 -5.66 7.64 13.46
CA VAL A 309 -6.00 7.25 12.09
C VAL A 309 -5.26 5.96 11.71
N GLY A 310 -5.99 4.96 11.21
CA GLY A 310 -5.43 3.68 10.77
C GLY A 310 -5.90 3.27 9.37
N LEU A 311 -4.97 2.99 8.47
CA LEU A 311 -5.25 2.45 7.14
C LEU A 311 -4.77 1.00 7.07
N LEU A 312 -5.68 0.09 6.70
CA LEU A 312 -5.45 -1.35 6.68
C LEU A 312 -6.01 -1.95 5.40
N ASN A 313 -5.20 -2.61 4.57
CA ASN A 313 -5.66 -3.19 3.29
C ASN A 313 -6.54 -2.23 2.48
N ALA A 314 -6.15 -0.95 2.46
CA ALA A 314 -6.95 0.13 1.92
C ALA A 314 -6.42 0.53 0.53
N GLU A 315 -7.33 0.79 -0.40
CA GLU A 315 -7.03 1.33 -1.72
C GLU A 315 -7.69 2.70 -1.84
N LEU A 316 -6.88 3.75 -1.80
CA LEU A 316 -7.32 5.14 -1.90
C LEU A 316 -6.92 5.69 -3.27
N ASP A 317 -7.89 6.01 -4.11
CA ASP A 317 -7.64 6.49 -5.48
C ASP A 317 -8.30 7.85 -5.73
N ALA A 318 -7.47 8.89 -5.82
CA ALA A 318 -7.78 10.23 -6.26
C ALA A 318 -7.12 10.55 -7.61
N SER A 319 -6.86 9.57 -8.46
CA SER A 319 -6.24 9.79 -9.77
C SER A 319 -7.20 10.44 -10.77
N GLY A 320 -6.66 11.14 -11.77
CA GLY A 320 -7.45 11.74 -12.85
C GLY A 320 -6.80 11.58 -14.21
N THR A 321 -7.60 11.74 -15.25
CA THR A 321 -7.14 11.64 -16.65
C THR A 321 -6.23 12.82 -17.02
N ASN A 322 -6.58 14.03 -16.53
CA ASN A 322 -5.89 15.29 -16.82
C ASN A 322 -5.31 16.00 -15.58
N GLY A 323 -5.06 15.24 -14.50
CA GLY A 323 -4.49 15.75 -13.26
C GLY A 323 -4.87 14.90 -12.05
N GLY A 324 -3.93 14.70 -11.14
CA GLY A 324 -4.21 14.06 -9.85
C GLY A 324 -5.08 14.92 -8.93
N GLY A 325 -5.77 14.26 -8.00
CA GLY A 325 -6.56 14.86 -6.93
C GLY A 325 -5.76 15.09 -5.65
N ALA A 326 -6.44 15.14 -4.50
CA ALA A 326 -5.80 15.36 -3.21
C ALA A 326 -6.27 14.34 -2.15
N ILE A 327 -5.34 13.83 -1.33
CA ILE A 327 -5.62 12.89 -0.24
C ILE A 327 -4.95 13.39 1.04
N PHE A 328 -5.75 13.56 2.09
CA PHE A 328 -5.31 14.01 3.42
C PHE A 328 -5.58 12.91 4.45
N ILE A 329 -4.54 12.47 5.14
CA ILE A 329 -4.60 11.39 6.14
C ILE A 329 -4.00 11.93 7.43
N GLY A 330 -4.82 12.01 8.47
CA GLY A 330 -4.39 12.46 9.79
C GLY A 330 -4.18 13.97 9.92
N GLY A 331 -3.98 14.74 8.85
CA GLY A 331 -3.84 16.20 8.97
C GLY A 331 -3.57 16.93 7.66
N ASP A 332 -3.27 18.22 7.82
CA ASP A 332 -2.85 19.14 6.76
C ASP A 332 -1.32 19.18 6.61
N TYR A 333 -0.86 19.89 5.58
CA TYR A 333 0.55 20.11 5.27
C TYR A 333 1.33 20.63 6.49
N GLN A 334 2.35 19.89 6.92
CA GLN A 334 3.21 20.18 8.08
C GLN A 334 2.47 20.35 9.42
N GLY A 335 1.26 19.79 9.54
CA GLY A 335 0.37 20.12 10.65
C GLY A 335 0.04 21.61 10.73
N GLN A 336 0.20 22.33 9.62
CA GLN A 336 -0.16 23.73 9.47
C GLN A 336 -1.42 23.79 8.64
N GLY A 337 -2.51 24.23 9.25
CA GLY A 337 -3.78 24.25 8.56
C GLY A 337 -4.95 24.29 9.51
N THR A 338 -6.09 23.85 9.00
CA THR A 338 -7.35 23.93 9.71
C THR A 338 -8.06 22.57 9.82
N MET A 339 -7.55 21.53 9.15
CA MET A 339 -7.97 20.15 9.41
C MET A 339 -7.48 19.71 10.80
N PRO A 340 -8.30 18.94 11.54
CA PRO A 340 -7.87 18.31 12.79
C PRO A 340 -6.65 17.41 12.54
N GLN A 341 -5.71 17.47 13.47
CA GLN A 341 -4.46 16.73 13.43
C GLN A 341 -4.58 15.49 14.31
N ALA A 342 -4.21 14.35 13.74
CA ALA A 342 -4.09 13.10 14.45
C ALA A 342 -2.91 13.19 15.41
N THR A 343 -3.03 12.56 16.57
CA THR A 343 -1.87 12.28 17.42
C THR A 343 -1.09 11.10 16.88
N HIS A 344 -1.77 10.13 16.27
CA HIS A 344 -1.18 8.92 15.71
C HIS A 344 -1.79 8.56 14.35
N THR A 345 -0.94 8.27 13.38
CA THR A 345 -1.36 7.81 12.05
C THR A 345 -0.59 6.55 11.67
N PHE A 346 -1.30 5.46 11.38
CA PHE A 346 -0.72 4.19 10.91
C PHE A 346 -1.18 3.86 9.50
N VAL A 347 -0.24 3.55 8.61
CA VAL A 347 -0.49 3.11 7.23
C VAL A 347 0.21 1.78 6.98
N GLY A 348 -0.57 0.69 6.92
CA GLY A 348 -0.03 -0.66 6.76
C GLY A 348 0.60 -0.95 5.40
N GLU A 349 1.37 -2.04 5.31
CA GLU A 349 2.15 -2.43 4.12
C GLU A 349 1.32 -2.72 2.86
N ASP A 350 0.10 -3.20 3.04
CA ASP A 350 -0.85 -3.53 1.97
C ASP A 350 -1.71 -2.33 1.55
N VAL A 351 -1.43 -1.13 2.07
CA VAL A 351 -2.16 0.10 1.70
C VAL A 351 -1.58 0.70 0.42
N ALA A 352 -2.45 1.05 -0.51
CA ALA A 352 -2.10 1.74 -1.75
C ALA A 352 -2.85 3.09 -1.86
N ILE A 353 -2.11 4.16 -2.11
CA ILE A 353 -2.61 5.52 -2.22
C ILE A 353 -2.18 6.09 -3.58
N ALA A 354 -3.13 6.59 -4.36
CA ALA A 354 -2.89 7.09 -5.71
C ALA A 354 -3.55 8.45 -5.93
N ALA A 355 -2.77 9.42 -6.40
CA ALA A 355 -3.20 10.74 -6.86
C ALA A 355 -2.53 11.04 -8.22
N ASN A 356 -2.58 10.08 -9.15
CA ASN A 356 -1.85 10.16 -10.42
C ASN A 356 -2.59 11.01 -11.46
N ALA A 357 -1.83 11.56 -12.40
CA ALA A 357 -2.32 12.02 -13.68
C ALA A 357 -2.06 10.94 -14.74
N ASN A 358 -3.10 10.36 -15.32
CA ASN A 358 -2.97 9.16 -16.16
C ASN A 358 -2.55 9.46 -17.61
N THR A 359 -2.88 10.64 -18.15
CA THR A 359 -2.64 11.00 -19.57
C THR A 359 -1.95 12.34 -19.71
N ASP A 360 -2.56 13.39 -19.16
CA ASP A 360 -2.07 14.77 -19.19
C ASP A 360 -2.18 15.37 -17.78
N GLY A 361 -1.51 16.50 -17.54
CA GLY A 361 -1.59 17.23 -16.26
C GLY A 361 -0.67 16.69 -15.17
N SER A 362 -0.54 17.47 -14.10
CA SER A 362 0.38 17.14 -13.01
C SER A 362 -0.19 16.09 -12.06
N GLY A 363 0.71 15.34 -11.42
CA GLY A 363 0.37 14.51 -10.27
C GLY A 363 -0.25 15.35 -9.15
N GLY A 364 -1.03 14.68 -8.32
CA GLY A 364 -1.81 15.28 -7.24
C GLY A 364 -1.02 15.47 -5.95
N GLN A 365 -1.75 15.62 -4.85
CA GLN A 365 -1.22 15.86 -3.51
C GLN A 365 -1.61 14.73 -2.56
N VAL A 366 -0.66 14.22 -1.79
CA VAL A 366 -0.92 13.28 -0.69
C VAL A 366 -0.20 13.76 0.56
N ILE A 367 -0.93 13.89 1.67
CA ILE A 367 -0.39 14.27 2.98
C ILE A 367 -0.76 13.19 3.99
N VAL A 368 0.24 12.69 4.71
CA VAL A 368 0.12 11.77 5.84
C VAL A 368 0.77 12.43 7.05
N TRP A 369 -0.02 12.75 8.08
CA TRP A 369 0.41 13.55 9.23
C TRP A 369 -0.02 12.95 10.57
N ALA A 370 0.80 13.17 11.60
CA ALA A 370 0.41 13.05 13.01
C ALA A 370 1.29 13.93 13.92
N ASP A 371 0.75 14.40 15.05
CA ASP A 371 1.45 15.24 16.02
C ASP A 371 2.41 14.46 16.91
N HIS A 372 2.11 13.20 17.25
CA HIS A 372 3.06 12.35 17.98
C HIS A 372 3.76 11.40 17.03
N THR A 373 3.04 10.45 16.42
CA THR A 373 3.69 9.37 15.65
C THR A 373 2.99 9.08 14.33
N THR A 374 3.73 9.14 13.23
CA THR A 374 3.31 8.60 11.93
C THR A 374 4.09 7.33 11.62
N GLU A 375 3.39 6.24 11.33
CA GLU A 375 3.96 5.00 10.81
C GLU A 375 3.48 4.75 9.39
N PHE A 376 4.41 4.72 8.44
CA PHE A 376 4.09 4.59 7.03
C PHE A 376 4.84 3.44 6.37
N TRP A 377 4.12 2.36 6.09
CA TRP A 377 4.64 1.14 5.46
C TRP A 377 4.03 0.90 4.08
N GLY A 378 2.97 1.66 3.73
CA GLY A 378 2.22 1.51 2.49
C GLY A 378 2.92 2.11 1.26
N GLN A 379 2.12 2.33 0.21
CA GLN A 379 2.62 2.76 -1.09
C GLN A 379 1.85 4.00 -1.54
N VAL A 380 2.56 5.06 -1.96
CA VAL A 380 1.96 6.30 -2.46
C VAL A 380 2.45 6.59 -3.87
N SER A 381 1.55 7.03 -4.75
CA SER A 381 1.88 7.52 -6.08
C SER A 381 1.16 8.82 -6.40
N ALA A 382 1.89 9.81 -6.92
CA ALA A 382 1.37 11.08 -7.42
C ALA A 382 2.15 11.46 -8.68
N THR A 383 2.06 10.64 -9.72
CA THR A 383 2.83 10.79 -10.96
C THR A 383 2.19 11.79 -11.93
N GLY A 384 3.03 12.46 -12.72
CA GLY A 384 2.59 13.32 -13.82
C GLY A 384 2.14 12.53 -15.05
N GLY A 385 1.29 13.16 -15.87
CA GLY A 385 0.73 12.57 -17.09
C GLY A 385 1.78 12.09 -18.11
N LEU A 386 1.43 11.03 -18.85
CA LEU A 386 2.29 10.41 -19.87
C LEU A 386 2.71 11.37 -21.00
N ASN A 387 1.82 12.28 -21.38
CA ASN A 387 2.04 13.20 -22.50
C ASN A 387 2.60 14.55 -22.02
N THR A 388 2.01 15.11 -20.95
CA THR A 388 2.34 16.40 -20.35
C THR A 388 2.06 16.37 -18.85
N GLY A 389 2.78 17.18 -18.08
CA GLY A 389 2.54 17.35 -16.64
C GLY A 389 3.76 17.09 -15.77
N ASN A 390 3.74 17.67 -14.57
CA ASN A 390 4.79 17.51 -13.58
C ASN A 390 4.46 16.35 -12.64
N GLY A 391 5.47 15.82 -11.96
CA GLY A 391 5.23 14.99 -10.78
C GLY A 391 4.48 15.76 -9.70
N GLY A 392 3.79 15.03 -8.83
CA GLY A 392 2.98 15.55 -7.74
C GLY A 392 3.78 15.81 -6.46
N PHE A 393 3.05 16.00 -5.38
CA PHE A 393 3.60 16.29 -4.06
C PHE A 393 3.13 15.25 -3.04
N VAL A 394 4.07 14.69 -2.28
CA VAL A 394 3.80 13.74 -1.20
C VAL A 394 4.51 14.20 0.06
N GLU A 395 3.79 14.28 1.16
CA GLU A 395 4.33 14.49 2.51
C GLU A 395 3.96 13.30 3.39
N ILE A 396 4.95 12.76 4.09
CA ILE A 396 4.78 11.68 5.05
C ILE A 396 5.58 12.02 6.29
N SER A 397 4.88 12.52 7.30
CA SER A 397 5.50 13.21 8.42
C SER A 397 4.80 12.96 9.73
N GLY A 398 5.58 13.00 10.81
CA GLY A 398 5.06 13.06 12.16
C GLY A 398 5.87 14.10 12.93
N LYS A 399 5.19 15.00 13.63
CA LYS A 399 5.83 16.15 14.28
C LYS A 399 6.89 15.70 15.27
N GLU A 400 6.56 14.79 16.19
CA GLU A 400 7.54 14.24 17.13
C GLU A 400 8.28 13.02 16.56
N ASN A 401 7.56 12.02 16.04
CA ASN A 401 8.11 10.72 15.62
C ASN A 401 7.56 10.31 14.24
N LEU A 402 8.42 9.70 13.43
CA LEU A 402 8.06 9.11 12.14
C LEU A 402 8.74 7.74 12.01
N ILE A 403 8.07 6.79 11.38
CA ILE A 403 8.63 5.51 10.92
C ILE A 403 8.27 5.38 9.45
N PHE A 404 9.28 5.37 8.59
CA PHE A 404 9.09 5.34 7.14
C PHE A 404 9.73 4.08 6.53
N ARG A 405 8.88 3.19 5.99
CA ARG A 405 9.26 1.94 5.31
C ARG A 405 8.57 1.73 3.96
N GLY A 406 7.66 2.63 3.60
CA GLY A 406 6.88 2.53 2.39
C GLY A 406 7.57 3.03 1.12
N ASP A 407 6.90 2.86 -0.01
CA ASP A 407 7.37 3.31 -1.32
C ASP A 407 6.62 4.58 -1.76
N VAL A 408 7.32 5.53 -2.38
CA VAL A 408 6.71 6.76 -2.93
C VAL A 408 7.14 6.99 -4.37
N ASP A 409 6.16 7.18 -5.27
CA ASP A 409 6.38 7.57 -6.67
C ASP A 409 5.77 8.93 -7.01
N VAL A 410 6.62 9.94 -7.17
CA VAL A 410 6.24 11.32 -7.56
C VAL A 410 6.86 11.72 -8.90
N THR A 411 7.16 10.76 -9.76
CA THR A 411 7.85 11.05 -11.03
C THR A 411 6.98 11.82 -12.02
N ALA A 412 7.64 12.60 -12.88
CA ALA A 412 7.00 13.12 -14.07
C ALA A 412 7.16 12.11 -15.22
N SER A 413 6.05 11.59 -15.75
CA SER A 413 6.10 10.66 -16.89
C SER A 413 6.42 11.36 -18.22
N ALA A 414 6.12 12.66 -18.32
CA ALA A 414 6.33 13.45 -19.53
C ALA A 414 7.81 13.87 -19.70
N PRO A 415 8.39 13.83 -20.92
CA PRO A 415 9.81 14.16 -21.17
C PRO A 415 10.29 15.56 -20.76
N ASN A 416 9.37 16.51 -20.55
CA ASN A 416 9.68 17.88 -20.10
C ASN A 416 8.95 18.25 -18.79
N GLY A 417 8.39 17.26 -18.08
CA GLY A 417 7.74 17.50 -16.79
C GLY A 417 8.76 17.79 -15.69
N ILE A 418 8.43 18.70 -14.80
CA ILE A 418 9.20 18.94 -13.57
C ILE A 418 8.98 17.76 -12.64
N LEU A 419 10.04 17.26 -12.01
CA LEU A 419 9.96 16.16 -11.05
C LEU A 419 9.14 16.57 -9.83
N GLY A 420 8.37 15.62 -9.28
CA GLY A 420 7.62 15.81 -8.04
C GLY A 420 8.52 15.71 -6.80
N THR A 421 7.90 15.94 -5.64
CA THR A 421 8.62 16.04 -4.35
C THR A 421 8.04 15.07 -3.32
N LEU A 422 8.94 14.41 -2.58
CA LEU A 422 8.66 13.76 -1.31
C LEU A 422 9.27 14.61 -0.18
N LEU A 423 8.42 15.03 0.77
CA LEU A 423 8.81 15.71 2.00
C LEU A 423 8.70 14.76 3.20
N LEU A 424 9.75 14.70 4.01
CA LEU A 424 9.77 14.06 5.32
C LEU A 424 10.25 15.12 6.34
N ASP A 425 9.38 15.54 7.26
CA ASP A 425 9.68 16.65 8.18
C ASP A 425 9.41 16.45 9.69
N PRO A 426 10.06 15.46 10.35
CA PRO A 426 9.95 15.28 11.80
C PRO A 426 10.86 16.23 12.60
N ASP A 427 10.74 16.26 13.93
CA ASP A 427 11.58 17.10 14.79
C ASP A 427 13.09 16.78 14.67
N ASP A 428 13.49 15.51 14.65
CA ASP A 428 14.88 15.08 14.49
C ASP A 428 14.95 13.93 13.48
N ILE A 429 15.97 13.89 12.62
CA ILE A 429 16.21 12.79 11.68
C ILE A 429 17.46 12.00 12.04
N ARG A 430 17.32 10.69 12.20
CA ARG A 430 18.43 9.76 12.43
C ARG A 430 18.47 8.69 11.35
N ILE A 431 19.54 8.65 10.55
CA ILE A 431 19.74 7.66 9.49
C ILE A 431 20.65 6.54 10.04
N VAL A 432 20.19 5.29 9.97
CA VAL A 432 20.88 4.12 10.55
C VAL A 432 21.20 3.05 9.51
N ASN A 433 22.32 2.36 9.69
CA ASN A 433 22.78 1.27 8.83
C ASN A 433 21.78 0.08 8.77
N GLY A 434 21.59 -0.51 7.58
CA GLY A 434 20.81 -1.76 7.39
C GLY A 434 19.33 -1.57 7.01
N THR A 435 18.49 -2.60 7.24
CA THR A 435 17.06 -2.65 6.86
C THR A 435 16.11 -1.99 7.85
N GLY A 436 16.63 -1.44 8.96
CA GLY A 436 15.84 -0.77 10.00
C GLY A 436 16.51 -0.80 11.37
N GLY A 437 16.13 0.15 12.23
CA GLY A 437 16.74 0.37 13.55
C GLY A 437 16.25 -0.63 14.60
N LEU A 438 16.87 -0.62 15.79
CA LEU A 438 16.51 -1.50 16.90
C LEU A 438 15.09 -1.25 17.49
N ASN A 439 14.36 -0.26 17.00
CA ASN A 439 13.00 0.11 17.43
C ASN A 439 11.90 -0.46 16.51
N ASP A 440 12.28 -1.32 15.57
CA ASP A 440 11.42 -1.89 14.54
C ASP A 440 10.36 -2.91 15.03
N ASN A 441 10.16 -3.08 16.34
CA ASN A 441 9.32 -4.12 16.95
C ASN A 441 8.06 -3.57 17.66
N GLU A 442 7.43 -2.55 17.11
CA GLU A 442 6.21 -1.96 17.69
C GLU A 442 4.93 -2.58 17.12
N LEU A 443 4.81 -3.89 17.30
CA LEU A 443 3.54 -4.59 17.56
C LEU A 443 3.82 -5.76 18.52
N ALA A 444 4.66 -5.55 19.54
CA ALA A 444 4.95 -6.60 20.52
C ALA A 444 3.68 -7.09 21.25
N ASP A 445 2.62 -6.27 21.24
CA ASP A 445 1.31 -6.55 21.83
C ASP A 445 0.18 -6.79 20.80
N ASN A 446 0.47 -6.71 19.49
CA ASN A 446 -0.51 -6.77 18.40
C ASN A 446 -1.65 -5.71 18.47
N GLN A 447 -1.41 -4.54 19.06
CA GLN A 447 -2.38 -3.43 19.09
C GLN A 447 -1.87 -2.28 18.21
N ILE A 448 -2.73 -1.67 17.39
CA ILE A 448 -2.35 -0.38 16.77
C ILE A 448 -2.64 0.72 17.80
N LEU A 449 -1.80 1.76 17.83
CA LEU A 449 -2.12 3.07 18.40
C LEU A 449 -2.10 3.09 19.94
N PHE A 450 -1.55 2.07 20.62
CA PHE A 450 -1.40 2.04 22.08
C PHE A 450 -0.02 1.54 22.51
N GLY A 451 0.83 2.46 22.97
CA GLY A 451 2.06 2.12 23.68
C GLY A 451 3.32 2.03 22.81
N ASP A 452 3.20 2.29 21.50
CA ASP A 452 4.31 2.48 20.58
C ASP A 452 5.09 3.75 20.98
N GLY A 453 6.39 3.59 21.20
CA GLY A 453 7.21 4.39 22.09
C GLY A 453 7.54 5.80 21.59
N THR A 454 7.98 6.65 22.53
CA THR A 454 8.67 7.90 22.25
C THR A 454 10.04 7.62 21.63
N GLY A 455 10.36 8.13 20.43
CA GLY A 455 11.66 7.87 19.81
C GLY A 455 11.95 8.70 18.54
N THR A 456 13.18 9.20 18.43
CA THR A 456 13.69 9.94 17.25
C THR A 456 13.35 9.27 15.91
N PHE A 457 12.88 10.03 14.91
CA PHE A 457 12.62 9.49 13.57
C PHE A 457 13.86 8.79 13.04
N THR A 458 13.69 7.49 12.73
CA THR A 458 14.76 6.62 12.29
C THR A 458 14.51 6.22 10.84
N LEU A 459 15.36 6.70 9.94
CA LEU A 459 15.35 6.33 8.53
C LEU A 459 16.42 5.25 8.29
N SER A 460 16.04 4.10 7.74
CA SER A 460 17.04 3.10 7.36
C SER A 460 17.81 3.56 6.12
N GLU A 461 19.10 3.27 6.09
CA GLU A 461 19.96 3.45 4.92
C GLU A 461 19.32 2.83 3.67
N ASN A 462 18.88 1.57 3.75
CA ASN A 462 18.26 0.88 2.62
C ASN A 462 16.99 1.58 2.11
N ALA A 463 16.17 2.15 3.01
CA ALA A 463 14.99 2.90 2.61
C ALA A 463 15.38 4.14 1.81
N LEU A 464 16.35 4.92 2.31
CA LEU A 464 16.86 6.12 1.64
C LEU A 464 17.53 5.81 0.29
N GLU A 465 18.29 4.71 0.21
CA GLU A 465 18.91 4.23 -1.04
C GLU A 465 17.88 3.72 -2.07
N SER A 466 16.75 3.22 -1.60
CA SER A 466 15.67 2.72 -2.46
C SER A 466 14.78 3.81 -3.06
N LEU A 467 14.83 5.03 -2.52
CA LEU A 467 14.10 6.17 -3.07
C LEU A 467 14.55 6.46 -4.49
N MET A 468 13.59 6.76 -5.37
CA MET A 468 13.86 6.94 -6.79
C MET A 468 14.76 8.16 -7.06
N GLY A 469 15.75 8.00 -7.94
CA GLY A 469 16.65 9.08 -8.31
C GLY A 469 16.02 10.20 -9.16
N ASN A 470 14.84 9.97 -9.75
CA ASN A 470 14.10 10.95 -10.56
C ASN A 470 12.95 11.58 -9.78
N ALA A 471 13.18 11.90 -8.51
CA ALA A 471 12.27 12.64 -7.64
C ALA A 471 13.08 13.62 -6.77
N ASN A 472 12.46 14.72 -6.38
CA ASN A 472 13.03 15.61 -5.37
C ASN A 472 12.73 15.02 -3.99
N ILE A 473 13.76 14.85 -3.17
CA ILE A 473 13.63 14.34 -1.80
C ILE A 473 14.05 15.45 -0.84
N GLU A 474 13.17 15.78 0.09
CA GLU A 474 13.41 16.80 1.12
C GLU A 474 13.33 16.17 2.50
N LEU A 475 14.48 16.14 3.18
CA LEU A 475 14.63 15.72 4.58
C LEU A 475 14.72 17.00 5.42
N GLN A 476 13.68 17.31 6.19
CA GLN A 476 13.59 18.58 6.91
C GLN A 476 13.38 18.36 8.41
N ALA A 477 14.43 18.50 9.22
CA ALA A 477 14.34 18.43 10.67
C ALA A 477 14.17 19.83 11.29
N ASN A 478 13.30 19.97 12.30
CA ASN A 478 13.27 21.17 13.14
C ASN A 478 14.58 21.31 13.94
N ASN A 479 15.11 20.19 14.42
CA ASN A 479 16.36 20.08 15.14
C ASN A 479 17.43 19.44 14.24
N ASN A 480 17.94 18.25 14.57
CA ASN A 480 19.17 17.71 13.96
C ASN A 480 18.90 16.65 12.89
N ILE A 481 19.84 16.51 11.96
CA ILE A 481 19.94 15.35 11.06
C ILE A 481 21.25 14.61 11.35
N ILE A 482 21.17 13.33 11.72
CA ILE A 482 22.31 12.51 12.13
C ILE A 482 22.39 11.27 11.23
N LEU A 483 23.48 11.12 10.48
CA LEU A 483 23.84 9.87 9.80
C LEU A 483 24.77 9.06 10.70
N GLU A 484 24.32 7.90 11.16
CA GLU A 484 25.12 6.97 11.94
C GLU A 484 26.18 6.26 11.09
N ASN A 485 27.17 5.66 11.76
CA ASN A 485 28.25 4.94 11.09
C ASN A 485 27.71 3.78 10.24
N LEU A 486 28.00 3.83 8.93
CA LEU A 486 27.57 2.83 7.95
C LEU A 486 28.55 1.66 7.88
N ALA A 487 28.04 0.44 7.69
CA ALA A 487 28.87 -0.77 7.75
C ALA A 487 29.82 -0.89 6.54
N ASP A 488 29.40 -0.39 5.38
CA ASP A 488 30.20 -0.33 4.16
C ASP A 488 30.85 1.05 3.91
N ASN A 489 30.57 2.01 4.80
CA ASN A 489 30.96 3.41 4.72
C ASN A 489 30.38 4.16 3.51
N GLN A 490 29.24 3.72 2.95
CA GLN A 490 28.64 4.32 1.76
C GLN A 490 27.12 4.49 1.92
N LEU A 491 26.62 5.71 1.75
CA LEU A 491 25.22 5.95 1.45
C LEU A 491 25.08 6.14 -0.07
N THR A 492 24.62 5.11 -0.78
CA THR A 492 24.52 5.10 -2.24
C THR A 492 23.09 5.35 -2.72
N LEU A 493 22.75 6.62 -2.94
CA LEU A 493 21.44 7.02 -3.44
C LEU A 493 21.25 6.56 -4.89
N ALA A 494 20.01 6.20 -5.23
CA ALA A 494 19.67 5.84 -6.60
C ALA A 494 20.05 6.97 -7.59
N PRO A 495 20.72 6.64 -8.72
CA PRO A 495 21.12 7.63 -9.70
C PRO A 495 19.90 8.26 -10.39
N GLY A 496 19.99 9.54 -10.73
CA GLY A 496 18.92 10.23 -11.46
C GLY A 496 19.11 11.74 -11.50
N THR A 497 18.10 12.46 -11.97
CA THR A 497 18.15 13.92 -12.16
C THR A 497 17.40 14.72 -11.09
N GLY A 498 16.83 14.05 -10.09
CA GLY A 498 16.16 14.69 -8.96
C GLY A 498 17.12 15.24 -7.91
N SER A 499 16.66 16.15 -7.07
CA SER A 499 17.46 16.69 -5.97
C SER A 499 17.32 15.87 -4.69
N ILE A 500 18.30 16.01 -3.79
CA ILE A 500 18.16 15.63 -2.38
C ILE A 500 18.59 16.82 -1.50
N THR A 501 17.67 17.29 -0.67
CA THR A 501 17.87 18.43 0.23
C THR A 501 17.76 17.97 1.67
N TRP A 502 18.74 18.34 2.48
CA TRP A 502 18.81 18.08 3.92
C TRP A 502 18.77 19.43 4.61
N THR A 503 17.74 19.66 5.41
CA THR A 503 17.50 20.91 6.13
C THR A 503 17.39 20.59 7.61
N ALA A 504 18.33 21.07 8.42
CA ALA A 504 18.23 21.14 9.86
C ALA A 504 17.92 22.60 10.28
N ASP A 505 17.42 22.82 11.51
CA ASP A 505 16.95 24.14 11.98
C ASP A 505 15.82 24.71 11.10
N ALA A 506 14.87 23.86 10.69
CA ALA A 506 13.79 24.25 9.79
C ALA A 506 12.86 25.32 10.37
N ASP A 507 12.76 25.40 11.71
CA ASP A 507 11.98 26.41 12.42
C ASP A 507 12.76 27.72 12.67
N GLY A 508 14.05 27.74 12.36
CA GLY A 508 14.93 28.90 12.47
C GLY A 508 15.18 29.36 13.91
N ASN A 509 15.09 28.44 14.89
CA ASN A 509 15.31 28.74 16.30
C ASN A 509 16.82 28.79 16.68
N GLY A 510 17.70 28.40 15.76
CA GLY A 510 19.16 28.33 15.94
C GLY A 510 19.65 27.01 16.54
N ILE A 511 18.85 25.95 16.44
CA ILE A 511 19.17 24.58 16.86
C ILE A 511 18.91 23.66 15.67
N GLY A 512 19.98 23.11 15.10
CA GLY A 512 19.84 22.07 14.09
C GLY A 512 21.10 21.80 13.30
N ASP A 513 21.86 20.82 13.75
CA ASP A 513 23.09 20.41 13.10
C ASP A 513 22.85 19.23 12.14
N ILE A 514 23.64 19.17 11.06
CA ILE A 514 23.74 17.96 10.22
C ILE A 514 25.07 17.28 10.52
N THR A 515 25.02 16.03 11.01
CA THR A 515 26.20 15.29 11.49
C THR A 515 26.30 13.90 10.90
N MET A 516 27.44 13.57 10.30
CA MET A 516 27.87 12.19 10.01
C MET A 516 28.75 11.69 11.16
N ALA A 517 28.30 10.64 11.84
CA ALA A 517 28.96 10.09 13.03
C ALA A 517 30.37 9.55 12.72
N ASP A 518 30.57 8.97 11.53
CA ASP A 518 31.89 8.68 10.97
C ASP A 518 32.12 9.52 9.71
N THR A 519 33.09 10.43 9.74
CA THR A 519 33.47 11.25 8.59
C THR A 519 34.19 10.47 7.47
N ASN A 520 34.49 9.19 7.68
CA ASN A 520 34.95 8.28 6.62
C ASN A 520 33.81 7.82 5.71
N ASP A 521 32.55 7.97 6.14
CA ASP A 521 31.39 7.65 5.32
C ASP A 521 31.33 8.59 4.11
N THR A 522 30.83 8.04 2.99
CA THR A 522 30.65 8.78 1.73
C THR A 522 29.20 8.78 1.31
N ILE A 523 28.67 9.94 0.95
CA ILE A 523 27.37 10.07 0.29
C ILE A 523 27.59 10.11 -1.22
N SER A 524 27.01 9.14 -1.94
CA SER A 524 27.07 9.02 -3.39
C SER A 524 25.68 9.30 -3.99
N ALA A 525 25.55 10.41 -4.71
CA ALA A 525 24.30 10.91 -5.28
C ALA A 525 24.46 11.11 -6.80
N ALA A 526 24.73 10.03 -7.53
CA ALA A 526 25.08 10.07 -8.94
C ALA A 526 24.03 10.84 -9.80
N GLY A 527 24.45 11.98 -10.34
CA GLY A 527 23.65 12.84 -11.22
C GLY A 527 22.65 13.77 -10.54
N ARG A 528 22.53 13.67 -9.21
CA ARG A 528 21.56 14.42 -8.40
C ARG A 528 22.16 15.72 -7.88
N ASP A 529 21.33 16.75 -7.80
CA ASP A 529 21.68 17.95 -7.03
C ASP A 529 21.57 17.63 -5.53
N VAL A 530 22.58 18.01 -4.75
CA VAL A 530 22.65 17.75 -3.31
C VAL A 530 22.76 19.07 -2.55
N LYS A 531 21.92 19.26 -1.54
CA LYS A 531 21.91 20.47 -0.72
C LYS A 531 21.86 20.13 0.78
N PHE A 532 22.72 20.78 1.55
CA PHE A 532 22.75 20.73 3.01
C PHE A 532 22.56 22.13 3.60
N LEU A 533 21.59 22.29 4.50
CA LEU A 533 21.26 23.51 5.23
C LEU A 533 21.21 23.21 6.73
N GLY A 534 21.88 23.99 7.57
CA GLY A 534 21.76 23.85 9.03
C GLY A 534 22.56 24.88 9.82
N GLU A 535 22.62 24.70 11.13
CA GLU A 535 23.45 25.53 12.01
C GLU A 535 24.94 25.18 11.87
N ASN A 536 25.29 23.91 12.10
CA ASN A 536 26.61 23.35 11.78
C ASN A 536 26.50 22.14 10.86
N LEU A 537 27.50 21.96 9.99
CA LEU A 537 27.61 20.79 9.11
C LEU A 537 28.90 20.01 9.44
N GLN A 538 28.76 18.74 9.82
CA GLN A 538 29.87 17.80 10.01
C GLN A 538 29.68 16.62 9.04
N LEU A 539 30.38 16.64 7.92
CA LEU A 539 30.15 15.76 6.77
C LEU A 539 31.43 14.99 6.39
N GLY A 540 31.25 13.78 5.86
CA GLY A 540 32.29 13.00 5.19
C GLY A 540 32.51 13.44 3.74
N THR A 541 32.82 12.49 2.86
CA THR A 541 32.98 12.78 1.42
C THR A 541 31.61 12.79 0.73
N ILE A 542 31.37 13.76 -0.16
CA ILE A 542 30.14 13.86 -0.96
C ILE A 542 30.49 13.80 -2.44
N THR A 543 29.82 12.95 -3.21
CA THR A 543 30.02 12.86 -4.66
C THR A 543 28.72 12.78 -5.45
N THR A 544 28.67 13.49 -6.59
CA THR A 544 27.55 13.47 -7.55
C THR A 544 27.97 12.92 -8.92
N THR A 545 28.99 12.06 -8.94
CA THR A 545 29.63 11.59 -10.18
C THR A 545 28.68 10.76 -11.04
N ALA A 546 28.49 11.15 -12.30
CA ALA A 546 27.60 10.48 -13.25
C ALA A 546 27.87 10.92 -14.69
N GLU A 547 27.06 10.45 -15.66
CA GLU A 547 27.10 10.96 -17.04
C GLU A 547 26.90 12.48 -17.07
N THR A 548 25.78 12.97 -16.54
CA THR A 548 25.56 14.38 -16.20
C THR A 548 25.66 14.53 -14.69
N SER A 549 26.58 15.34 -14.18
CA SER A 549 26.78 15.52 -12.75
C SER A 549 25.82 16.57 -12.18
N GLY A 550 25.31 16.32 -10.97
CA GLY A 550 24.55 17.32 -10.21
C GLY A 550 25.45 18.26 -9.40
N SER A 551 24.90 19.40 -9.02
CA SER A 551 25.57 20.42 -8.21
C SER A 551 25.49 20.12 -6.72
N LEU A 552 26.45 20.64 -5.96
CA LEU A 552 26.52 20.51 -4.51
C LEU A 552 26.43 21.89 -3.84
N THR A 553 25.54 22.02 -2.86
CA THR A 553 25.39 23.23 -2.05
C THR A 553 25.47 22.91 -0.56
N LEU A 554 26.40 23.53 0.16
CA LEU A 554 26.50 23.47 1.62
C LEU A 554 26.30 24.87 2.19
N GLN A 555 25.34 25.05 3.09
CA GLN A 555 25.10 26.31 3.77
C GLN A 555 24.94 26.08 5.26
N ALA A 556 25.77 26.75 6.06
CA ALA A 556 25.68 26.73 7.50
C ALA A 556 25.63 28.16 8.07
N ASN A 557 24.74 28.40 9.03
CA ASN A 557 24.71 29.66 9.77
C ASN A 557 25.97 29.84 10.64
N ARG A 558 26.60 28.73 11.02
CA ARG A 558 27.85 28.68 11.80
C ARG A 558 28.91 27.90 11.02
N SER A 559 29.41 26.78 11.53
CA SER A 559 30.61 26.13 10.99
C SER A 559 30.31 24.99 10.01
N ILE A 560 31.20 24.79 9.04
CA ILE A 560 31.21 23.64 8.13
C ILE A 560 32.52 22.88 8.29
N ASN A 561 32.44 21.57 8.50
CA ASN A 561 33.54 20.62 8.44
C ASN A 561 33.14 19.47 7.51
N ALA A 562 33.70 19.42 6.31
CA ALA A 562 33.38 18.42 5.29
C ALA A 562 34.63 17.69 4.79
N GLY A 563 34.46 16.45 4.32
CA GLY A 563 35.47 15.69 3.60
C GLY A 563 35.71 16.23 2.19
N ASN A 564 35.88 15.36 1.19
CA ASN A 564 36.03 15.81 -0.19
C ASN A 564 34.67 16.11 -0.82
N LEU A 565 34.61 17.12 -1.68
CA LEU A 565 33.43 17.49 -2.46
C LEU A 565 33.71 17.23 -3.94
N ILE A 566 32.99 16.30 -4.57
CA ILE A 566 33.32 15.80 -5.92
C ILE A 566 32.11 15.85 -6.85
N THR A 567 32.15 16.72 -7.86
CA THR A 567 31.11 16.88 -8.89
C THR A 567 31.69 16.59 -10.29
N GLN A 568 31.76 15.30 -10.65
CA GLN A 568 32.37 14.87 -11.91
C GLN A 568 31.34 14.36 -12.93
N SER A 569 31.40 14.90 -14.14
CA SER A 569 30.61 14.45 -15.29
C SER A 569 31.46 13.62 -16.24
N ASP A 570 30.97 12.44 -16.62
CA ASP A 570 31.58 11.62 -17.67
C ASP A 570 31.20 12.10 -19.08
N GLN A 571 30.09 12.85 -19.21
CA GLN A 571 29.54 13.40 -20.45
C GLN A 571 28.96 14.81 -20.20
N GLY A 572 29.69 15.87 -20.60
CA GLY A 572 29.19 17.24 -20.55
C GLY A 572 29.91 18.14 -19.54
N THR A 573 29.15 18.76 -18.63
CA THR A 573 29.63 19.78 -17.68
C THR A 573 29.63 19.21 -16.26
N GLY A 574 30.74 19.40 -15.53
CA GLY A 574 30.79 19.09 -14.10
C GLY A 574 29.81 19.95 -13.29
N GLY A 575 29.28 19.43 -12.18
CA GLY A 575 28.35 20.17 -11.32
C GLY A 575 29.04 21.34 -10.59
N ASN A 576 28.27 22.37 -10.23
CA ASN A 576 28.79 23.49 -9.44
C ASN A 576 28.95 23.09 -7.97
N VAL A 577 29.87 23.72 -7.26
CA VAL A 577 30.02 23.60 -5.80
C VAL A 577 29.83 24.97 -5.17
N THR A 578 28.82 25.11 -4.31
CA THR A 578 28.56 26.35 -3.57
C THR A 578 28.66 26.08 -2.07
N VAL A 579 29.46 26.88 -1.36
CA VAL A 579 29.64 26.76 0.08
C VAL A 579 29.47 28.11 0.76
N THR A 580 28.60 28.19 1.76
CA THR A 580 28.40 29.38 2.59
C THR A 580 28.52 29.01 4.06
N ALA A 581 29.45 29.61 4.78
CA ALA A 581 29.62 29.41 6.22
C ALA A 581 29.54 30.75 6.95
N GLY A 582 28.87 30.80 8.10
CA GLY A 582 28.91 31.95 8.99
C GLY A 582 30.13 31.97 9.91
N ASP A 583 30.64 30.81 10.29
CA ASP A 583 31.83 30.65 11.13
C ASP A 583 32.88 29.78 10.42
N ASN A 584 33.56 28.88 11.14
CA ASN A 584 34.75 28.17 10.65
C ASN A 584 34.41 27.28 9.46
N LEU A 585 35.29 27.29 8.46
CA LEU A 585 35.13 26.46 7.27
C LEU A 585 36.33 25.52 7.14
N THR A 586 36.08 24.22 7.18
CA THR A 586 37.07 23.17 6.89
C THR A 586 36.51 22.24 5.82
N ILE A 587 37.24 22.07 4.72
CA ILE A 587 36.90 21.13 3.65
C ILE A 587 38.17 20.35 3.30
N GLY A 588 38.03 19.07 2.94
CA GLY A 588 39.05 18.30 2.24
C GLY A 588 39.38 18.90 0.86
N ASN A 589 39.31 18.11 -0.20
CA ASN A 589 39.50 18.62 -1.57
C ASN A 589 38.15 18.93 -2.23
N ILE A 590 38.14 19.92 -3.12
CA ILE A 590 37.01 20.19 -4.02
C ILE A 590 37.45 19.84 -5.44
N LEU A 591 36.73 18.93 -6.09
CA LEU A 591 36.92 18.54 -7.48
C LEU A 591 35.62 18.77 -8.24
N THR A 592 35.68 19.58 -9.29
CA THR A 592 34.64 19.66 -10.30
C THR A 592 35.24 19.41 -11.66
N ALA A 593 34.69 18.43 -12.38
CA ALA A 593 35.29 17.95 -13.62
C ALA A 593 34.24 17.59 -14.67
N GLY A 594 34.56 17.84 -15.94
CA GLY A 594 33.74 17.40 -17.06
C GLY A 594 34.52 17.41 -18.37
N PRO A 595 34.17 16.60 -19.38
CA PRO A 595 34.93 16.55 -20.62
C PRO A 595 34.86 17.83 -21.44
N THR A 596 33.79 18.64 -21.30
CA THR A 596 33.58 19.87 -22.08
C THR A 596 33.62 21.15 -21.25
N LYS A 597 33.22 21.11 -19.99
CA LYS A 597 33.32 22.20 -19.01
C LYS A 597 33.40 21.61 -17.61
N SER A 598 34.13 22.23 -16.70
CA SER A 598 33.90 21.99 -15.26
C SER A 598 32.88 22.97 -14.70
N GLY A 599 32.35 22.66 -13.53
CA GLY A 599 31.47 23.55 -12.78
C GLY A 599 32.26 24.64 -12.06
N ASN A 600 31.54 25.65 -11.58
CA ASN A 600 32.09 26.74 -10.79
C ASN A 600 32.17 26.35 -9.32
N VAL A 601 33.16 26.89 -8.61
CA VAL A 601 33.29 26.77 -7.15
C VAL A 601 33.09 28.15 -6.54
N ASN A 602 32.04 28.33 -5.73
CA ASN A 602 31.75 29.58 -5.04
C ASN A 602 31.78 29.35 -3.53
N ILE A 603 32.67 30.05 -2.83
CA ILE A 603 32.84 29.94 -1.38
C ILE A 603 32.66 31.30 -0.75
N THR A 604 31.79 31.38 0.25
CA THR A 604 31.44 32.61 0.95
C THR A 604 31.56 32.40 2.46
N ASN A 605 32.30 33.29 3.13
CA ASN A 605 32.26 33.41 4.58
C ASN A 605 31.57 34.73 4.97
N THR A 606 30.48 34.66 5.72
CA THR A 606 29.63 35.83 5.98
C THR A 606 30.04 36.65 7.19
N ASN A 607 30.95 36.17 8.05
CA ASN A 607 31.48 36.92 9.19
C ASN A 607 32.98 37.25 9.01
N THR A 608 33.52 38.08 9.92
CA THR A 608 34.93 38.56 9.87
C THR A 608 35.83 37.80 10.84
N ASN A 609 37.11 37.60 10.49
CA ASN A 609 38.16 36.94 11.30
C ASN A 609 37.97 35.43 11.57
N ILE A 610 37.74 34.64 10.53
CA ILE A 610 37.45 33.21 10.67
C ILE A 610 38.47 32.31 9.94
N SER A 611 38.74 31.14 10.52
CA SER A 611 39.61 30.13 9.92
C SER A 611 38.91 29.43 8.75
N THR A 612 39.50 29.54 7.55
CA THR A 612 39.10 28.79 6.36
C THR A 612 40.23 27.85 5.96
N ASN A 613 40.04 26.54 6.13
CA ASN A 613 41.01 25.49 5.82
C ASN A 613 40.45 24.59 4.72
N ILE A 614 40.87 24.80 3.47
CA ILE A 614 40.45 23.99 2.33
C ILE A 614 41.71 23.31 1.76
N GLY A 615 41.60 22.03 1.44
CA GLY A 615 42.58 21.29 0.63
C GLY A 615 42.64 21.81 -0.81
N ASN A 616 42.93 20.95 -1.78
CA ASN A 616 43.04 21.39 -3.17
C ASN A 616 41.68 21.72 -3.78
N ILE A 617 41.61 22.79 -4.56
CA ILE A 617 40.46 23.12 -5.41
C ILE A 617 40.88 22.89 -6.86
N LEU A 618 40.23 21.94 -7.51
CA LEU A 618 40.56 21.47 -8.84
C LEU A 618 39.34 21.61 -9.76
N THR A 619 39.45 22.44 -10.79
CA THR A 619 38.42 22.60 -11.83
C THR A 619 38.96 22.13 -13.18
N GLU A 620 38.60 20.91 -13.58
CA GLU A 620 39.20 20.21 -14.74
C GLU A 620 38.26 20.09 -15.93
N ALA A 621 38.71 20.52 -17.10
CA ALA A 621 37.98 20.34 -18.35
C ALA A 621 38.88 19.72 -19.43
N ASN A 622 38.78 18.40 -19.65
CA ASN A 622 39.71 17.65 -20.51
C ASN A 622 39.86 18.20 -21.95
N ASN A 623 38.81 18.80 -22.52
CA ASN A 623 38.82 19.41 -23.86
C ASN A 623 37.98 20.69 -23.91
N GLY A 624 37.92 21.48 -22.82
CA GLY A 624 37.07 22.67 -22.79
C GLY A 624 37.39 23.64 -21.68
N VAL A 625 36.39 24.40 -21.22
CA VAL A 625 36.62 25.57 -20.35
C VAL A 625 36.54 25.17 -18.88
N SER A 626 37.59 25.47 -18.12
CA SER A 626 37.58 25.31 -16.65
C SER A 626 36.60 26.30 -16.00
N GLY A 627 35.84 25.85 -15.00
CA GLY A 627 34.96 26.68 -14.21
C GLY A 627 35.72 27.65 -13.31
N THR A 628 35.04 28.73 -12.92
CA THR A 628 35.61 29.79 -12.08
C THR A 628 35.62 29.39 -10.62
N VAL A 629 36.66 29.80 -9.89
CA VAL A 629 36.73 29.69 -8.42
C VAL A 629 36.59 31.08 -7.81
N THR A 630 35.49 31.30 -7.09
CA THR A 630 35.20 32.55 -6.38
C THR A 630 35.28 32.33 -4.88
N LEU A 631 36.05 33.17 -4.20
CA LEU A 631 36.29 33.13 -2.77
C LEU A 631 35.96 34.51 -2.19
N SER A 632 34.97 34.59 -1.31
CA SER A 632 34.49 35.86 -0.75
C SER A 632 34.37 35.81 0.79
N GLY A 633 34.73 36.91 1.46
CA GLY A 633 34.66 37.05 2.91
C GLY A 633 34.22 38.46 3.33
N ALA A 634 33.45 38.59 4.41
CA ALA A 634 32.86 39.87 4.86
C ALA A 634 33.86 40.97 5.25
N GLY A 635 35.17 40.68 5.24
CA GLY A 635 36.26 41.63 5.52
C GLY A 635 37.38 41.68 4.49
N GLY A 636 37.23 41.03 3.32
CA GLY A 636 38.24 41.05 2.24
C GLY A 636 39.45 40.13 2.41
N GLU A 637 39.62 39.45 3.54
CA GLU A 637 40.66 38.44 3.77
C GLU A 637 40.03 37.11 4.24
N LEU A 638 40.21 36.05 3.44
CA LEU A 638 40.03 34.68 3.90
C LEU A 638 41.36 34.24 4.54
N GLY A 639 41.31 33.68 5.75
CA GLY A 639 42.51 33.10 6.39
C GLY A 639 43.15 32.00 5.55
N ASN A 640 44.41 31.64 5.85
CA ASN A 640 45.27 30.66 5.16
C ASN A 640 44.54 29.57 4.34
N VAL A 641 44.28 29.83 3.06
CA VAL A 641 43.95 28.76 2.10
C VAL A 641 45.24 27.96 1.87
N THR A 642 45.29 26.72 2.34
CA THR A 642 46.50 25.87 2.28
C THR A 642 46.54 24.95 1.05
N GLY A 643 45.53 25.05 0.18
CA GLY A 643 45.40 24.27 -1.05
C GLY A 643 46.09 24.85 -2.28
N THR A 644 46.37 23.98 -3.26
CA THR A 644 46.77 24.40 -4.62
C THR A 644 45.50 24.60 -5.46
N LEU A 645 45.36 25.80 -6.06
CA LEU A 645 44.36 26.06 -7.09
C LEU A 645 44.93 25.63 -8.44
N VAL A 646 44.26 24.69 -9.11
CA VAL A 646 44.61 24.27 -10.47
C VAL A 646 43.38 24.44 -11.35
N THR A 647 43.46 25.39 -12.27
CA THR A 647 42.53 25.59 -13.38
C THR A 647 43.27 25.28 -14.67
N ASP A 648 42.71 24.47 -15.56
CA ASP A 648 43.36 24.04 -16.81
C ASP A 648 43.51 25.20 -17.83
N ASP A 649 42.83 26.33 -17.59
CA ASP A 649 43.03 27.55 -18.37
C ASP A 649 43.98 28.55 -17.70
N SER A 650 45.00 28.92 -18.47
CA SER A 650 45.99 29.94 -18.16
C SER A 650 45.36 31.34 -18.09
N PHE A 651 44.76 31.71 -16.96
CA PHE A 651 44.59 33.12 -16.58
C PHE A 651 44.35 33.26 -15.08
N VAL A 652 45.44 33.39 -14.31
CA VAL A 652 45.38 33.97 -12.96
C VAL A 652 45.57 35.48 -13.14
N ASP A 653 44.49 36.26 -13.09
CA ASP A 653 44.61 37.70 -12.85
C ASP A 653 44.96 37.91 -11.38
N ASN A 654 46.26 37.87 -11.09
CA ASN A 654 46.80 38.23 -9.79
C ASN A 654 47.00 39.75 -9.75
N SER A 655 45.92 40.51 -9.63
CA SER A 655 45.99 41.93 -9.30
C SER A 655 46.23 42.11 -7.80
N ASN A 656 47.39 41.68 -7.33
CA ASN A 656 47.95 42.13 -6.06
C ASN A 656 49.43 42.47 -6.27
N ASP A 657 49.64 43.77 -6.39
CA ASP A 657 50.91 44.51 -6.39
C ASP A 657 51.74 44.13 -5.15
N PHE A 658 52.72 43.22 -5.33
CA PHE A 658 53.79 42.99 -4.37
C PHE A 658 55.06 43.62 -4.91
N ASP A 659 55.27 44.86 -4.48
CA ASP A 659 56.48 45.64 -4.71
C ASP A 659 57.68 45.01 -3.97
N ASP A 660 58.78 44.92 -4.71
CA ASP A 660 60.19 44.86 -4.31
C ASP A 660 60.63 43.94 -3.15
N ASP A 661 61.35 42.87 -3.50
CA ASP A 661 62.74 42.74 -3.02
C ASP A 661 63.59 41.75 -3.84
N LEU A 662 64.68 42.31 -4.40
CA LEU A 662 66.00 41.72 -4.60
C LEU A 662 66.30 40.84 -5.83
N ASP A 663 66.94 41.52 -6.79
CA ASP A 663 68.26 41.22 -7.37
C ASP A 663 68.45 39.96 -8.25
N ARG A 664 68.55 40.27 -9.56
CA ARG A 664 69.74 40.03 -10.40
C ARG A 664 69.90 38.62 -11.01
N ILE A 665 69.84 38.54 -12.35
CA ILE A 665 70.97 38.29 -13.30
C ILE A 665 70.39 38.06 -14.72
N ASP A 666 70.81 38.97 -15.60
CA ASP A 666 71.19 38.87 -17.03
C ASP A 666 70.50 37.98 -18.08
N GLU A 667 70.56 38.59 -19.28
CA GLU A 667 70.54 38.06 -20.66
C GLU A 667 69.16 37.79 -21.27
N ASP A 668 68.60 38.71 -22.05
CA ASP A 668 69.01 39.22 -23.38
C ASP A 668 68.26 38.48 -24.51
N VAL A 669 67.93 39.29 -25.52
CA VAL A 669 67.69 38.96 -26.93
C VAL A 669 66.24 38.84 -27.41
N GLU A 670 65.82 39.97 -28.00
CA GLU A 670 65.23 40.14 -29.35
C GLU A 670 63.89 39.45 -29.63
N ASP A 671 62.83 40.24 -29.80
CA ASP A 671 62.47 41.10 -30.94
C ASP A 671 61.60 40.33 -31.94
N ASP A 672 60.55 41.06 -32.35
CA ASP A 672 60.01 41.10 -33.70
C ASP A 672 59.17 39.92 -34.20
N LEU A 673 58.09 40.10 -34.95
CA LEU A 673 57.41 41.26 -35.54
C LEU A 673 56.13 40.70 -36.20
N GLU A 674 55.11 41.56 -36.34
CA GLU A 674 54.23 41.66 -37.53
C GLU A 674 53.27 40.48 -37.86
N THR A 675 52.10 40.65 -38.45
CA THR A 675 51.31 41.73 -39.07
C THR A 675 49.89 41.16 -39.21
N VAL A 676 48.81 41.88 -38.89
CA VAL A 676 48.11 42.88 -39.73
C VAL A 676 47.56 42.29 -41.04
N ASP A 677 46.24 42.36 -41.19
CA ASP A 677 45.45 42.99 -42.28
C ASP A 677 44.14 42.21 -42.57
N GLU A 678 42.98 42.85 -42.37
CA GLU A 678 42.17 43.53 -43.42
C GLU A 678 41.36 42.48 -44.22
N ASP A 679 40.08 42.64 -44.60
CA ASP A 679 39.21 43.80 -44.64
C ASP A 679 37.81 43.39 -45.15
N VAL A 680 36.82 44.25 -44.85
CA VAL A 680 35.77 44.75 -45.76
C VAL A 680 34.53 43.89 -46.07
N ASP A 681 33.44 44.31 -45.39
CA ASP A 681 32.17 44.89 -45.87
C ASP A 681 31.24 44.23 -46.90
N GLY A 682 29.94 44.36 -46.56
CA GLY A 682 28.81 44.46 -47.49
C GLY A 682 27.47 44.38 -46.73
N PHE A 683 26.90 45.49 -46.23
CA PHE A 683 25.82 46.29 -46.87
C PHE A 683 24.59 45.46 -47.30
N ALA A 684 23.32 45.80 -47.04
CA ALA A 684 22.66 46.97 -46.46
C ALA A 684 21.15 46.70 -46.26
N ASP A 685 20.50 47.56 -45.46
CA ASP A 685 19.12 48.11 -45.60
C ASP A 685 17.91 47.16 -45.39
N GLU A 686 16.79 47.55 -44.77
CA GLU A 686 16.22 48.86 -44.41
C GLU A 686 15.07 48.64 -43.38
N PHE A 687 14.99 49.49 -42.33
CA PHE A 687 13.86 50.34 -41.86
C PHE A 687 12.39 49.84 -42.00
N ASP A 688 11.40 50.12 -41.14
CA ASP A 688 11.22 50.93 -39.91
C ASP A 688 9.75 50.79 -39.44
N GLU A 689 9.45 51.43 -38.30
CA GLU A 689 8.18 51.88 -37.72
C GLU A 689 7.63 50.97 -36.61
N THR A 690 7.38 51.41 -35.35
CA THR A 690 7.07 52.75 -34.80
C THR A 690 7.42 52.89 -33.31
N ASP A 691 8.07 54.01 -32.99
CA ASP A 691 7.79 55.06 -31.97
C ASP A 691 7.16 54.82 -30.58
N ASP A 692 7.75 55.57 -29.63
CA ASP A 692 7.19 56.25 -28.44
C ASP A 692 6.61 55.45 -27.24
N SER A 693 6.74 55.83 -25.96
CA SER A 693 7.60 56.69 -25.13
C SER A 693 7.05 56.66 -23.69
N LEU A 694 7.79 57.27 -22.73
CA LEU A 694 7.44 57.70 -21.34
C LEU A 694 7.85 56.72 -20.21
N ILE A 695 8.90 56.93 -19.38
CA ILE A 695 9.21 57.99 -18.37
C ILE A 695 8.11 58.02 -17.28
N SER A 696 8.23 57.32 -16.13
CA SER A 696 9.05 57.51 -14.90
C SER A 696 8.53 58.56 -13.89
N PHE A 697 8.80 58.27 -12.60
CA PHE A 697 8.75 59.12 -11.39
C PHE A 697 7.36 59.30 -10.72
N GLU A 698 7.19 59.42 -9.40
CA GLU A 698 8.05 59.85 -8.27
C GLU A 698 7.30 59.56 -6.94
N ASP A 699 8.04 59.33 -5.84
CA ASP A 699 7.88 59.84 -4.44
C ASP A 699 6.62 59.53 -3.59
N GLU A 700 6.59 59.59 -2.24
CA GLU A 700 7.50 59.56 -1.06
C GLU A 700 6.57 59.91 0.16
N PHE A 701 6.98 59.58 1.41
CA PHE A 701 6.45 60.10 2.72
C PHE A 701 5.06 59.65 3.22
N ASP A 702 4.71 59.49 4.52
CA ASP A 702 5.20 59.79 5.89
C ASP A 702 4.72 58.60 6.80
N ASP A 703 5.34 58.11 7.88
CA ASP A 703 5.77 58.63 9.20
C ASP A 703 4.66 59.08 10.19
N ASP A 704 4.25 58.18 11.10
CA ASP A 704 3.85 58.54 12.46
C ASP A 704 3.90 57.33 13.42
N GLY A 705 4.78 57.43 14.44
CA GLY A 705 4.81 56.56 15.62
C GLY A 705 3.99 57.10 16.80
N GLU A 706 3.99 56.33 17.91
CA GLU A 706 4.02 56.72 19.35
C GLU A 706 3.65 55.47 20.20
N PHE A 707 4.56 54.93 21.05
CA PHE A 707 4.72 55.20 22.51
C PHE A 707 3.51 54.70 23.36
N GLU A 708 3.60 53.88 24.43
CA GLU A 708 4.38 53.97 25.67
C GLU A 708 4.19 52.67 26.53
N THR A 709 5.28 52.25 27.22
CA THR A 709 5.39 51.87 28.67
C THR A 709 4.85 50.50 29.18
N ASP A 710 5.44 49.79 30.17
CA ASP A 710 6.42 50.13 31.22
C ASP A 710 7.23 48.90 31.70
N PHE A 711 8.40 49.21 32.26
CA PHE A 711 9.26 48.37 33.11
C PHE A 711 8.61 48.04 34.47
N GLU A 712 8.92 46.87 35.04
CA GLU A 712 9.45 46.62 36.41
C GLU A 712 9.29 45.11 36.73
N ASP A 713 10.34 44.32 36.87
CA ASP A 713 11.36 44.23 37.94
C ASP A 713 11.04 43.16 39.00
N ASN A 714 11.93 42.17 39.05
CA ASN A 714 12.40 41.36 40.18
C ASN A 714 11.47 40.44 40.99
N GLY A 715 11.93 39.19 41.11
CA GLY A 715 11.53 38.26 42.15
C GLY A 715 12.33 36.94 42.11
N GLU A 716 13.61 37.01 42.50
CA GLU A 716 14.46 35.87 42.85
C GLU A 716 13.85 34.94 43.93
N LEU A 717 14.53 33.79 44.10
CA LEU A 717 14.55 32.86 45.25
C LEU A 717 13.58 31.67 45.10
N GLU A 718 13.94 30.41 45.37
CA GLU A 718 14.97 29.90 46.27
C GLU A 718 15.22 28.40 46.00
N ASP A 719 16.45 27.95 46.28
CA ASP A 719 16.87 26.56 46.37
C ASP A 719 16.03 25.73 47.35
N GLY A 720 15.91 24.43 47.10
CA GLY A 720 15.28 23.50 48.03
C GLY A 720 15.68 22.04 47.78
N GLU A 721 16.87 21.66 48.25
CA GLU A 721 17.23 20.26 48.54
C GLU A 721 16.20 19.63 49.50
N PHE A 722 15.83 18.37 49.28
CA PHE A 722 15.44 17.47 50.38
C PHE A 722 15.96 16.04 50.15
N GLU A 723 16.77 15.60 51.12
CA GLU A 723 17.27 14.25 51.32
C GLU A 723 16.17 13.25 51.76
N ASN A 724 16.41 11.98 51.38
CA ASN A 724 16.24 10.71 52.10
C ASN A 724 15.09 10.51 53.11
N GLY A 725 14.40 9.37 52.96
CA GLY A 725 13.55 8.79 54.00
C GLY A 725 13.09 7.36 53.70
N ASN A 726 13.91 6.41 54.14
CA ASN A 726 13.78 4.95 54.23
C ASN A 726 12.44 4.36 54.73
N GLU A 727 12.34 3.05 54.44
CA GLU A 727 11.79 1.93 55.25
C GLU A 727 10.27 1.69 55.23
N PHE A 728 9.87 0.53 54.70
CA PHE A 728 9.30 -0.56 55.52
C PHE A 728 9.55 -1.93 54.86
N ASP A 729 10.20 -2.79 55.63
CA ASP A 729 10.53 -4.20 55.39
C ASP A 729 9.32 -5.15 55.56
N ASP A 730 9.39 -6.26 54.83
CA ASP A 730 9.12 -7.67 55.18
C ASP A 730 7.79 -8.10 55.84
N GLU A 731 7.06 -8.98 55.14
CA GLU A 731 6.85 -10.39 55.51
C GLU A 731 5.73 -10.99 54.63
N PHE A 732 6.01 -12.05 53.86
CA PHE A 732 5.44 -13.40 54.04
C PHE A 732 5.83 -14.35 52.89
N GLU A 733 6.38 -15.50 53.29
CA GLU A 733 6.80 -16.64 52.47
C GLU A 733 5.60 -17.45 51.90
N GLU A 734 5.91 -18.10 50.77
CA GLU A 734 5.48 -19.42 50.25
C GLU A 734 4.12 -20.02 50.68
N ASP A 735 3.31 -20.36 49.68
CA ASP A 735 2.75 -21.71 49.56
C ASP A 735 2.53 -22.04 48.06
N ASP A 736 3.16 -23.15 47.64
CA ASP A 736 3.03 -23.85 46.37
C ASP A 736 1.58 -24.29 46.07
N GLU A 737 1.19 -24.35 44.79
CA GLU A 737 0.64 -25.56 44.11
C GLU A 737 -0.08 -25.28 42.76
N PHE A 738 0.42 -25.90 41.67
CA PHE A 738 -0.23 -26.22 40.36
C PHE A 738 -0.54 -25.04 39.39
N ASP A 739 -0.23 -25.07 38.09
CA ASP A 739 -0.12 -26.15 37.09
C ASP A 739 1.03 -25.89 36.07
N ASP A 740 1.97 -26.84 35.95
CA ASP A 740 2.84 -26.99 34.78
C ASP A 740 2.08 -27.82 33.73
N GLU A 741 1.39 -27.15 32.82
CA GLU A 741 0.95 -27.71 31.53
C GLU A 741 1.09 -26.57 30.50
N PHE A 742 1.66 -26.86 29.33
CA PHE A 742 1.97 -25.96 28.20
C PHE A 742 3.41 -25.43 28.06
N GLU A 743 4.40 -26.34 27.99
CA GLU A 743 5.63 -26.15 27.19
C GLU A 743 6.07 -27.47 26.50
N GLU A 744 5.14 -28.29 26.00
CA GLU A 744 5.49 -29.56 25.30
C GLU A 744 5.36 -29.52 23.76
N ASP A 745 4.83 -28.45 23.16
CA ASP A 745 4.63 -28.41 21.70
C ASP A 745 5.87 -27.96 20.89
N ASP A 746 6.83 -27.25 21.50
CA ASP A 746 8.01 -26.75 20.79
C ASP A 746 9.17 -27.77 20.65
N GLU A 747 9.25 -28.80 21.51
CA GLU A 747 10.34 -29.81 21.43
C GLU A 747 10.12 -30.89 20.35
N LEU A 748 8.87 -31.11 19.89
CA LEU A 748 8.54 -32.17 18.92
C LEU A 748 8.92 -31.80 17.47
N ASP A 749 9.06 -30.51 17.15
CA ASP A 749 9.40 -30.00 15.81
C ASP A 749 10.93 -29.95 15.53
N GLU A 750 11.78 -30.08 16.56
CA GLU A 750 13.24 -29.97 16.39
C GLU A 750 13.90 -31.21 15.78
N LEU A 751 13.42 -32.42 16.09
CA LEU A 751 14.10 -33.67 15.71
C LEU A 751 14.15 -33.93 14.19
N PRO A 752 13.06 -33.78 13.42
CA PRO A 752 13.10 -33.92 11.96
C PRO A 752 13.98 -32.85 11.30
N ASN A 753 13.93 -31.62 11.83
CA ASN A 753 14.71 -30.48 11.33
C ASN A 753 16.22 -30.68 11.52
N GLN A 754 16.64 -31.18 12.67
CA GLN A 754 18.03 -31.56 12.91
C GLN A 754 18.45 -32.71 11.97
N VAL A 755 17.59 -33.71 11.73
CA VAL A 755 17.92 -34.84 10.83
C VAL A 755 18.11 -34.39 9.38
N VAL A 756 17.29 -33.48 8.85
CA VAL A 756 17.47 -32.92 7.51
C VAL A 756 18.81 -32.19 7.40
N ARG A 757 19.07 -31.24 8.31
CA ARG A 757 20.33 -30.46 8.34
C ARG A 757 21.56 -31.36 8.46
N THR A 758 21.51 -32.37 9.32
CA THR A 758 22.62 -33.32 9.50
C THR A 758 22.83 -34.16 8.24
N SER A 759 21.74 -34.60 7.58
CA SER A 759 21.82 -35.42 6.38
C SER A 759 22.35 -34.68 5.16
N LEU A 760 21.97 -33.41 4.99
CA LEU A 760 22.50 -32.55 3.92
C LEU A 760 23.99 -32.23 4.16
N ARG A 761 24.38 -31.94 5.42
CA ARG A 761 25.79 -31.79 5.81
C ARG A 761 26.63 -33.05 5.56
N ASP A 762 26.06 -34.22 5.82
CA ASP A 762 26.71 -35.52 5.60
C ASP A 762 26.68 -35.97 4.11
N ASN A 763 26.14 -35.14 3.21
CA ASN A 763 25.92 -35.43 1.80
C ASN A 763 25.15 -36.75 1.56
N ASN A 764 24.20 -37.04 2.44
CA ASN A 764 23.37 -38.24 2.41
C ASN A 764 21.96 -37.90 1.88
N ALA A 765 21.87 -37.71 0.56
CA ALA A 765 20.63 -37.37 -0.13
C ALA A 765 19.49 -38.36 0.13
N ASN A 766 19.81 -39.64 0.38
CA ASN A 766 18.81 -40.66 0.67
C ASN A 766 18.11 -40.40 2.01
N ARG A 767 18.88 -40.08 3.05
CA ARG A 767 18.35 -39.77 4.37
C ARG A 767 17.63 -38.42 4.38
N ALA A 768 18.12 -37.46 3.60
CA ALA A 768 17.48 -36.15 3.44
C ALA A 768 16.10 -36.26 2.78
N LEU A 769 15.96 -37.02 1.68
CA LEU A 769 14.66 -37.21 1.02
C LEU A 769 13.62 -37.82 1.96
N THR A 770 13.99 -38.88 2.68
CA THR A 770 13.07 -39.53 3.64
C THR A 770 12.61 -38.55 4.71
N ALA A 771 13.50 -37.70 5.21
CA ALA A 771 13.16 -36.69 6.19
C ALA A 771 12.27 -35.57 5.62
N PHE A 772 12.51 -35.13 4.37
CA PHE A 772 11.65 -34.16 3.69
C PHE A 772 10.23 -34.69 3.49
N GLU A 773 10.07 -35.89 2.92
CA GLU A 773 8.75 -36.48 2.68
C GLU A 773 8.00 -36.78 3.99
N ALA A 774 8.69 -37.26 5.03
CA ALA A 774 8.09 -37.49 6.34
C ALA A 774 7.63 -36.17 6.98
N GLN A 775 8.46 -35.12 6.93
CA GLN A 775 8.11 -33.80 7.44
C GLN A 775 6.88 -33.23 6.71
N ARG A 776 6.87 -33.27 5.37
CA ARG A 776 5.72 -32.81 4.56
C ARG A 776 4.45 -33.59 4.89
N ALA A 777 4.53 -34.91 4.96
CA ALA A 777 3.38 -35.75 5.28
C ALA A 777 2.81 -35.45 6.67
N GLN A 778 3.68 -35.18 7.64
CA GLN A 778 3.27 -34.80 9.00
C GLN A 778 2.58 -33.43 9.02
N GLU A 779 3.13 -32.42 8.33
CA GLU A 779 2.53 -31.09 8.21
C GLU A 779 1.08 -31.17 7.68
N PHE A 780 0.84 -31.95 6.61
CA PHE A 780 -0.52 -32.16 6.10
C PHE A 780 -1.40 -32.97 7.04
N SER A 781 -0.85 -33.98 7.74
CA SER A 781 -1.64 -34.78 8.68
C SER A 781 -2.10 -33.96 9.89
N ASN A 782 -1.24 -33.05 10.37
CA ASN A 782 -1.57 -32.08 11.42
C ASN A 782 -2.66 -31.11 10.92
N TYR A 783 -2.48 -30.56 9.72
CA TYR A 783 -3.45 -29.63 9.12
C TYR A 783 -4.86 -30.21 9.02
N PHE A 784 -5.00 -31.46 8.56
CA PHE A 784 -6.30 -32.13 8.43
C PHE A 784 -6.77 -32.83 9.71
N GLY A 785 -6.02 -32.75 10.80
CA GLY A 785 -6.33 -33.45 12.05
C GLY A 785 -6.47 -34.98 11.89
N ARG A 786 -5.83 -35.59 10.88
CA ARG A 786 -5.92 -37.02 10.57
C ARG A 786 -4.66 -37.55 9.90
N ASP A 787 -4.34 -38.81 10.16
CA ASP A 787 -3.23 -39.51 9.49
C ASP A 787 -3.58 -39.79 8.02
N LEU A 788 -2.79 -39.24 7.10
CA LEU A 788 -2.99 -39.34 5.66
C LEU A 788 -2.32 -40.58 5.01
N ASN A 789 -1.66 -41.46 5.78
CA ASN A 789 -1.00 -42.67 5.29
C ASN A 789 -0.09 -42.44 4.07
N ALA A 790 0.90 -41.54 4.19
CA ALA A 790 1.85 -41.27 3.12
C ALA A 790 2.67 -42.51 2.74
N THR A 791 2.84 -42.74 1.44
CA THR A 791 3.67 -43.85 0.94
C THR A 791 5.15 -43.48 1.08
N GLU A 792 5.95 -44.32 1.77
CA GLU A 792 7.40 -44.13 1.82
C GLU A 792 8.03 -44.26 0.42
N LEU A 793 8.72 -43.21 -0.01
CA LEU A 793 9.42 -43.15 -1.28
C LEU A 793 10.93 -43.18 -1.07
N SER A 794 11.59 -44.16 -1.70
CA SER A 794 13.04 -44.17 -1.81
C SER A 794 13.53 -43.30 -2.99
N PRO A 795 14.76 -42.78 -2.93
CA PRO A 795 15.39 -42.05 -4.03
C PRO A 795 15.34 -42.80 -5.36
N SER A 796 15.54 -44.12 -5.33
CA SER A 796 15.49 -44.97 -6.53
C SER A 796 14.09 -45.04 -7.14
N GLN A 797 13.04 -45.02 -6.32
CA GLN A 797 11.65 -45.01 -6.80
C GLN A 797 11.30 -43.65 -7.40
N LEU A 798 11.78 -42.55 -6.81
CA LEU A 798 11.62 -41.19 -7.36
C LEU A 798 12.30 -41.08 -8.73
N GLN A 799 13.56 -41.51 -8.86
CA GLN A 799 14.26 -41.50 -10.15
C GLN A 799 13.59 -42.39 -11.20
N GLN A 800 13.06 -43.55 -10.80
CA GLN A 800 12.27 -44.42 -11.67
C GLN A 800 10.98 -43.75 -12.12
N LEU A 801 10.28 -43.04 -11.24
CA LEU A 801 9.10 -42.24 -11.57
C LEU A 801 9.44 -41.19 -12.63
N LEU A 802 10.49 -40.39 -12.41
CA LEU A 802 10.93 -39.38 -13.37
C LEU A 802 11.32 -39.98 -14.73
N THR A 803 12.00 -41.13 -14.72
CA THR A 803 12.34 -41.88 -15.95
C THR A 803 11.10 -42.38 -16.69
N GLN A 804 10.09 -42.86 -15.95
CA GLN A 804 8.83 -43.33 -16.52
C GLN A 804 8.06 -42.18 -17.15
N VAL A 805 7.91 -41.06 -16.45
CA VAL A 805 7.27 -39.84 -16.97
C VAL A 805 7.99 -39.39 -18.25
N GLN A 806 9.32 -39.27 -18.22
CA GLN A 806 10.11 -38.90 -19.40
C GLN A 806 9.87 -39.85 -20.58
N THR A 807 9.78 -41.16 -20.33
CA THR A 807 9.54 -42.13 -21.41
C THR A 807 8.12 -42.05 -21.98
N GLN A 808 7.14 -41.68 -21.15
CA GLN A 808 5.73 -41.63 -21.52
C GLN A 808 5.31 -40.31 -22.17
N THR A 809 5.94 -39.20 -21.79
CA THR A 809 5.53 -37.84 -22.20
C THR A 809 6.57 -37.11 -23.06
N ASP A 810 7.78 -37.67 -23.19
CA ASP A 810 8.97 -37.01 -23.74
C ASP A 810 9.37 -35.72 -22.98
N ASN A 811 8.88 -35.56 -21.75
CA ASN A 811 9.17 -34.39 -20.90
C ASN A 811 10.15 -34.76 -19.79
N ARG A 812 11.27 -34.03 -19.69
CA ARG A 812 12.27 -34.22 -18.63
C ARG A 812 11.89 -33.37 -17.42
N SER A 813 11.45 -34.03 -16.35
CA SER A 813 11.07 -33.37 -15.10
C SER A 813 12.17 -33.46 -14.04
N VAL A 814 12.27 -32.43 -13.19
CA VAL A 814 13.10 -32.38 -11.98
C VAL A 814 12.23 -32.08 -10.77
N ILE A 815 12.62 -32.58 -9.59
CA ILE A 815 12.00 -32.20 -8.31
C ILE A 815 13.03 -31.44 -7.48
N VAL A 816 12.64 -30.26 -7.00
CA VAL A 816 13.44 -29.37 -6.16
C VAL A 816 12.75 -29.25 -4.80
N TYR A 817 13.39 -29.80 -3.77
CA TYR A 817 12.99 -29.58 -2.38
C TYR A 817 13.66 -28.32 -1.87
N VAL A 818 12.86 -27.42 -1.29
CA VAL A 818 13.32 -26.12 -0.76
C VAL A 818 13.05 -26.06 0.74
N LYS A 819 14.10 -25.78 1.52
CA LYS A 819 14.02 -25.62 2.97
C LYS A 819 14.58 -24.28 3.42
N ALA A 820 13.80 -23.53 4.19
CA ALA A 820 14.20 -22.26 4.78
C ALA A 820 14.05 -22.36 6.30
N PRO A 821 15.08 -22.85 7.02
CA PRO A 821 14.94 -23.20 8.42
C PRO A 821 14.85 -21.95 9.30
N LYS A 822 14.07 -22.01 10.39
CA LYS A 822 13.91 -20.92 11.36
C LYS A 822 15.27 -20.54 11.99
N SER A 823 15.46 -19.25 12.25
CA SER A 823 16.62 -18.74 13.02
C SER A 823 16.58 -19.34 14.43
N PRO A 824 17.72 -19.80 14.98
CA PRO A 824 17.72 -20.36 16.33
C PRO A 824 17.40 -19.29 17.37
N SER A 825 16.64 -19.67 18.40
CA SER A 825 16.32 -18.82 19.56
C SER A 825 17.59 -18.31 20.24
N ILE A 826 17.52 -17.10 20.79
CA ILE A 826 18.65 -16.36 21.41
C ILE A 826 19.43 -17.28 22.37
N GLY A 827 20.73 -17.51 22.06
CA GLY A 827 21.65 -18.26 22.93
C GLY A 827 22.41 -19.42 22.26
N ALA A 828 22.00 -19.87 21.08
CA ALA A 828 22.77 -20.86 20.31
C ALA A 828 23.83 -20.18 19.43
N ALA A 829 25.07 -20.68 19.49
CA ALA A 829 26.20 -20.13 18.74
C ALA A 829 25.90 -19.95 17.24
N THR A 830 26.20 -18.75 16.73
CA THR A 830 26.23 -18.30 15.32
C THR A 830 26.34 -19.44 14.30
N SER A 831 25.20 -20.02 13.93
CA SER A 831 25.10 -20.85 12.74
C SER A 831 24.41 -19.99 11.70
N ALA A 832 25.15 -19.60 10.66
CA ALA A 832 24.65 -18.76 9.58
C ALA A 832 23.32 -19.31 9.04
N SER A 833 22.28 -18.47 9.04
CA SER A 833 21.01 -18.77 8.38
C SER A 833 21.27 -19.05 6.90
N SER A 834 20.74 -20.17 6.39
CA SER A 834 20.99 -20.61 5.03
C SER A 834 19.77 -21.30 4.44
N LEU A 835 19.56 -21.07 3.14
CA LEU A 835 18.53 -21.73 2.34
C LEU A 835 19.11 -23.04 1.77
N GLU A 836 18.38 -24.14 1.90
CA GLU A 836 18.82 -25.46 1.44
C GLU A 836 17.97 -25.94 0.26
N LEU A 837 18.65 -26.41 -0.80
CA LEU A 837 18.02 -26.95 -2.02
C LEU A 837 18.48 -28.39 -2.23
N LEU A 838 17.54 -29.31 -2.46
CA LEU A 838 17.83 -30.71 -2.82
C LEU A 838 17.14 -31.08 -4.13
N ILE A 839 17.93 -31.50 -5.12
CA ILE A 839 17.51 -31.65 -6.51
C ILE A 839 17.58 -33.11 -6.92
N PHE A 840 16.50 -33.62 -7.52
CA PHE A 840 16.42 -34.97 -8.10
C PHE A 840 16.05 -34.93 -9.58
N THR A 841 16.87 -35.53 -10.43
CA THR A 841 16.60 -35.77 -11.86
C THR A 841 16.42 -37.27 -12.14
N ALA A 842 16.03 -37.63 -13.36
CA ALA A 842 15.79 -39.02 -13.75
C ALA A 842 17.05 -39.92 -13.71
N SER A 843 18.23 -39.37 -13.97
CA SER A 843 19.45 -40.16 -14.20
C SER A 843 20.72 -39.66 -13.52
N ALA A 844 20.72 -38.46 -12.93
CA ALA A 844 21.89 -37.94 -12.21
C ALA A 844 21.85 -38.30 -10.73
N GLU A 845 23.02 -38.29 -10.09
CA GLU A 845 23.11 -38.35 -8.63
C GLU A 845 22.41 -37.11 -8.03
N PRO A 846 21.67 -37.26 -6.92
CA PRO A 846 21.00 -36.13 -6.30
C PRO A 846 21.99 -35.03 -5.89
N VAL A 847 21.60 -33.77 -6.07
CA VAL A 847 22.45 -32.61 -5.76
C VAL A 847 21.89 -31.87 -4.55
N SER A 848 22.73 -31.60 -3.56
CA SER A 848 22.40 -30.80 -2.37
C SER A 848 23.18 -29.50 -2.39
N LEU A 849 22.49 -28.36 -2.27
CA LEU A 849 23.08 -27.02 -2.23
C LEU A 849 22.66 -26.29 -0.96
N THR A 850 23.61 -25.54 -0.40
CA THR A 850 23.36 -24.61 0.71
C THR A 850 23.71 -23.21 0.24
N ILE A 851 22.74 -22.31 0.29
CA ILE A 851 22.89 -20.90 -0.07
C ILE A 851 23.14 -20.13 1.23
N PRO A 852 24.37 -19.66 1.48
CA PRO A 852 24.71 -18.99 2.72
C PRO A 852 24.09 -17.58 2.78
N ASN A 853 23.92 -17.05 3.99
CA ASN A 853 23.50 -15.67 4.26
C ASN A 853 22.13 -15.31 3.69
N VAL A 854 21.21 -16.27 3.60
CA VAL A 854 19.79 -16.00 3.31
C VAL A 854 19.00 -16.38 4.54
N SER A 855 18.53 -15.39 5.28
CA SER A 855 17.69 -15.64 6.46
C SER A 855 16.26 -15.99 6.03
N ARG A 856 15.54 -16.71 6.90
CA ARG A 856 14.11 -16.96 6.65
C ARG A 856 13.36 -15.64 6.58
N ASP A 857 13.61 -14.71 7.49
CA ASP A 857 12.88 -13.45 7.58
C ASP A 857 13.09 -12.59 6.31
N GLU A 858 14.33 -12.45 5.84
CA GLU A 858 14.66 -11.75 4.60
C GLU A 858 14.01 -12.40 3.36
N LEU A 859 14.04 -13.73 3.27
CA LEU A 859 13.39 -14.47 2.19
C LEU A 859 11.88 -14.19 2.16
N PHE A 860 11.24 -14.23 3.31
CA PHE A 860 9.80 -14.04 3.47
C PHE A 860 9.38 -12.59 3.22
N GLN A 861 10.16 -11.62 3.68
CA GLN A 861 9.98 -10.20 3.37
C GLN A 861 10.05 -9.97 1.85
N THR A 862 11.04 -10.56 1.17
CA THR A 862 11.18 -10.44 -0.29
C THR A 862 9.99 -11.08 -1.03
N ILE A 863 9.46 -12.20 -0.53
CA ILE A 863 8.24 -12.82 -1.07
C ILE A 863 7.02 -11.92 -0.87
N GLY A 864 6.86 -11.31 0.32
CA GLY A 864 5.81 -10.34 0.60
C GLY A 864 5.84 -9.17 -0.38
N GLN A 865 7.01 -8.54 -0.55
CA GLN A 865 7.23 -7.48 -1.54
C GLN A 865 6.90 -7.93 -2.97
N PHE A 866 7.35 -9.12 -3.37
CA PHE A 866 7.08 -9.65 -4.71
C PHE A 866 5.59 -9.86 -4.95
N ARG A 867 4.87 -10.39 -3.96
CA ARG A 867 3.43 -10.61 -4.08
C ARG A 867 2.67 -9.29 -4.10
N SER A 868 2.96 -8.37 -3.17
CA SER A 868 2.33 -7.05 -3.11
C SER A 868 2.49 -6.30 -4.44
N THR A 869 3.71 -6.22 -4.97
CA THR A 869 3.98 -5.58 -6.27
C THR A 869 3.24 -6.20 -7.46
N LEU A 870 2.86 -7.48 -7.40
CA LEU A 870 2.09 -8.16 -8.45
C LEU A 870 0.57 -7.96 -8.33
N ILE A 871 0.03 -7.94 -7.11
CA ILE A 871 -1.42 -7.92 -6.87
C ILE A 871 -2.00 -6.52 -6.76
N THR A 872 -1.19 -5.52 -6.44
CA THR A 872 -1.63 -4.14 -6.28
C THR A 872 -2.10 -3.56 -7.63
N SER A 873 -3.39 -3.26 -7.71
CA SER A 873 -4.10 -2.76 -8.89
C SER A 873 -3.42 -1.55 -9.54
N VAL A 874 -3.01 -0.58 -8.72
CA VAL A 874 -2.36 0.67 -9.14
C VAL A 874 -0.95 0.45 -9.70
N ARG A 875 -0.31 -0.69 -9.39
CA ARG A 875 1.03 -1.06 -9.87
C ARG A 875 1.03 -1.90 -11.14
N ARG A 876 -0.14 -2.30 -11.68
CA ARG A 876 -0.24 -3.15 -12.89
C ARG A 876 0.36 -2.52 -14.16
N GLY A 877 0.61 -1.21 -14.17
CA GLY A 877 1.38 -0.52 -15.22
C GLY A 877 2.89 -0.41 -14.97
N SER A 878 3.36 -0.77 -13.77
CA SER A 878 4.77 -0.64 -13.36
C SER A 878 5.56 -1.94 -13.55
N LYS A 879 6.88 -1.87 -13.43
CA LYS A 879 7.79 -3.04 -13.38
C LYS A 879 8.41 -3.26 -12.00
N SER A 880 7.80 -2.72 -10.96
CA SER A 880 8.29 -2.77 -9.57
C SER A 880 8.51 -4.22 -9.08
N TYR A 881 7.70 -5.17 -9.54
CA TYR A 881 7.84 -6.60 -9.24
C TYR A 881 9.18 -7.21 -9.70
N LEU A 882 9.90 -6.60 -10.66
CA LEU A 882 11.11 -7.19 -11.21
C LEU A 882 12.26 -7.29 -10.20
N LYS A 883 12.45 -6.29 -9.33
CA LYS A 883 13.54 -6.29 -8.34
C LYS A 883 13.41 -7.47 -7.36
N PRO A 884 12.28 -7.65 -6.65
CA PRO A 884 12.13 -8.81 -5.78
C PRO A 884 12.04 -10.14 -6.56
N ALA A 885 11.46 -10.16 -7.78
CA ALA A 885 11.46 -11.36 -8.63
C ALA A 885 12.88 -11.85 -9.00
N GLN A 886 13.79 -10.90 -9.27
CA GLN A 886 15.19 -11.18 -9.61
C GLN A 886 15.97 -11.66 -8.39
N GLN A 887 15.75 -11.07 -7.22
CA GLN A 887 16.38 -11.51 -5.99
C GLN A 887 15.98 -12.96 -5.66
N LEU A 888 14.69 -13.27 -5.75
CA LEU A 888 14.18 -14.62 -5.54
C LEU A 888 14.71 -15.62 -6.58
N TYR A 889 14.85 -15.19 -7.85
CA TYR A 889 15.50 -16.01 -8.88
C TYR A 889 16.96 -16.32 -8.52
N GLN A 890 17.72 -15.33 -8.03
CA GLN A 890 19.12 -15.49 -7.62
C GLN A 890 19.29 -16.49 -6.49
N TRP A 891 18.35 -16.55 -5.54
CA TRP A 891 18.39 -17.52 -4.44
C TRP A 891 17.90 -18.91 -4.82
N LEU A 892 16.81 -19.01 -5.60
CA LEU A 892 16.11 -20.29 -5.82
C LEU A 892 16.49 -21.00 -7.11
N ILE A 893 16.76 -20.26 -8.19
CA ILE A 893 16.94 -20.84 -9.54
C ILE A 893 18.38 -20.74 -10.00
N LYS A 894 19.03 -19.59 -9.81
CA LYS A 894 20.40 -19.38 -10.27
C LYS A 894 21.39 -20.46 -9.81
N PRO A 895 21.34 -20.96 -8.56
CA PRO A 895 22.27 -21.98 -8.10
C PRO A 895 22.10 -23.34 -8.79
N ILE A 896 20.93 -23.61 -9.37
CA ILE A 896 20.59 -24.89 -10.00
C ILE A 896 20.55 -24.84 -11.53
N GLU A 897 20.65 -23.64 -12.13
CA GLU A 897 20.49 -23.40 -13.56
C GLU A 897 21.41 -24.27 -14.44
N ASP A 898 22.68 -24.44 -14.04
CA ASP A 898 23.64 -25.30 -14.73
C ASP A 898 23.21 -26.78 -14.73
N GLU A 899 22.62 -27.26 -13.64
CA GLU A 899 22.15 -28.63 -13.52
C GLU A 899 20.89 -28.86 -14.36
N LEU A 900 19.98 -27.88 -14.39
CA LEU A 900 18.81 -27.90 -15.26
C LEU A 900 19.21 -27.96 -16.74
N GLY A 901 20.19 -27.14 -17.14
CA GLY A 901 20.72 -27.10 -18.51
C GLY A 901 21.42 -28.39 -18.93
N LYS A 902 22.28 -28.96 -18.07
CA LYS A 902 22.99 -30.23 -18.36
C LYS A 902 22.04 -31.41 -18.61
N ASN A 903 20.92 -31.44 -17.90
CA ASN A 903 19.93 -32.51 -18.00
C ASN A 903 18.80 -32.21 -18.99
N ALA A 904 18.85 -31.06 -19.67
CA ALA A 904 17.83 -30.59 -20.62
C ALA A 904 16.41 -30.66 -20.03
N ILE A 905 16.26 -30.13 -18.81
CA ILE A 905 14.99 -30.15 -18.06
C ILE A 905 13.94 -29.28 -18.75
N ASP A 906 12.72 -29.79 -18.82
CA ASP A 906 11.55 -29.12 -19.39
C ASP A 906 10.57 -28.65 -18.30
N THR A 907 10.46 -29.41 -17.18
CA THR A 907 9.51 -29.15 -16.08
C THR A 907 10.20 -29.18 -14.72
N ILE A 908 9.93 -28.18 -13.88
CA ILE A 908 10.42 -28.07 -12.50
C ILE A 908 9.25 -28.22 -11.53
N LEU A 909 9.35 -29.22 -10.64
CA LEU A 909 8.42 -29.39 -9.53
C LEU A 909 9.06 -28.94 -8.22
N PHE A 910 8.37 -28.06 -7.51
CA PHE A 910 8.82 -27.56 -6.21
C PHE A 910 8.10 -28.27 -5.06
N SER A 911 8.84 -28.73 -4.07
CA SER A 911 8.31 -29.14 -2.76
C SER A 911 8.89 -28.23 -1.69
N MET A 912 8.09 -27.26 -1.23
CA MET A 912 8.58 -26.14 -0.42
C MET A 912 8.00 -26.11 0.99
N ASP A 913 8.75 -25.47 1.90
CA ASP A 913 8.34 -25.24 3.28
C ASP A 913 7.05 -24.42 3.36
N SER A 914 6.35 -24.60 4.48
CA SER A 914 5.25 -23.70 4.82
C SER A 914 5.72 -22.25 4.74
N GLY A 915 4.91 -21.40 4.12
CA GLY A 915 5.17 -20.01 3.85
C GLY A 915 5.83 -19.72 2.49
N LEU A 916 6.43 -20.72 1.84
CA LEU A 916 6.98 -20.57 0.49
C LEU A 916 5.98 -21.00 -0.60
N ARG A 917 4.87 -21.65 -0.22
CA ARG A 917 3.99 -22.35 -1.17
C ARG A 917 3.11 -21.41 -1.97
N SER A 918 2.91 -20.19 -1.46
CA SER A 918 2.19 -19.11 -2.13
C SER A 918 3.04 -18.31 -3.14
N LEU A 919 4.33 -18.64 -3.29
CA LEU A 919 5.23 -17.94 -4.20
C LEU A 919 4.81 -18.11 -5.68
N PRO A 920 4.58 -17.01 -6.43
CA PRO A 920 4.33 -17.08 -7.88
C PRO A 920 5.60 -17.42 -8.66
N ILE A 921 6.04 -18.68 -8.56
CA ILE A 921 7.29 -19.20 -9.13
C ILE A 921 7.41 -18.94 -10.63
N ALA A 922 6.29 -19.00 -11.36
CA ALA A 922 6.26 -18.75 -12.80
C ALA A 922 6.78 -17.35 -13.18
N ALA A 923 6.61 -16.36 -12.30
CA ALA A 923 6.99 -14.96 -12.50
C ALA A 923 8.37 -14.60 -11.91
N LEU A 924 9.14 -15.56 -11.39
CA LEU A 924 10.56 -15.30 -11.09
C LEU A 924 11.31 -14.90 -12.35
N HIS A 925 12.26 -13.98 -12.25
CA HIS A 925 12.85 -13.32 -13.43
C HIS A 925 14.37 -13.35 -13.38
N ASP A 926 15.05 -13.73 -14.47
CA ASP A 926 16.52 -13.85 -14.50
C ASP A 926 17.26 -12.55 -14.84
N GLY A 927 16.50 -11.47 -15.06
CA GLY A 927 16.98 -10.17 -15.56
C GLY A 927 16.69 -9.96 -17.05
N GLN A 928 16.32 -11.00 -17.79
CA GLN A 928 15.96 -10.96 -19.21
C GLN A 928 14.59 -11.57 -19.51
N GLN A 929 14.24 -12.68 -18.87
CA GLN A 929 13.02 -13.44 -19.11
C GLN A 929 12.47 -14.06 -17.82
N PHE A 930 11.16 -14.34 -17.80
CA PHE A 930 10.50 -15.04 -16.72
C PHE A 930 10.83 -16.53 -16.71
N LEU A 931 10.74 -17.17 -15.54
CA LEU A 931 11.01 -18.59 -15.38
C LEU A 931 10.07 -19.45 -16.24
N VAL A 932 8.80 -19.03 -16.37
CA VAL A 932 7.79 -19.69 -17.23
C VAL A 932 8.18 -19.69 -18.70
N GLU A 933 9.00 -18.74 -19.17
CA GLU A 933 9.50 -18.73 -20.55
C GLU A 933 10.51 -19.86 -20.78
N LYS A 934 11.22 -20.29 -19.74
CA LYS A 934 12.20 -21.39 -19.82
C LYS A 934 11.60 -22.75 -19.51
N TYR A 935 10.78 -22.86 -18.46
CA TYR A 935 10.36 -24.14 -17.89
C TYR A 935 8.86 -24.17 -17.59
N SER A 936 8.27 -25.35 -17.70
CA SER A 936 7.00 -25.64 -17.02
C SER A 936 7.22 -25.74 -15.51
N VAL A 937 6.31 -25.22 -14.69
CA VAL A 937 6.46 -25.22 -13.24
C VAL A 937 5.23 -25.78 -12.54
N GLY A 938 5.42 -26.41 -11.38
CA GLY A 938 4.32 -26.91 -10.55
C GLY A 938 4.74 -27.11 -9.10
N MET A 939 3.74 -27.21 -8.22
CA MET A 939 3.89 -27.46 -6.79
C MET A 939 3.59 -28.93 -6.47
N MET A 940 4.47 -29.57 -5.72
CA MET A 940 4.30 -30.94 -5.22
C MET A 940 4.20 -30.91 -3.68
N PRO A 941 2.99 -31.08 -3.10
CA PRO A 941 2.78 -31.10 -1.64
C PRO A 941 3.68 -32.12 -0.94
N SER A 942 3.55 -33.38 -1.35
CA SER A 942 4.39 -34.52 -0.99
C SER A 942 4.14 -35.59 -2.05
N LEU A 943 5.21 -36.26 -2.50
CA LEU A 943 5.06 -37.36 -3.45
C LEU A 943 4.37 -38.57 -2.82
N GLY A 944 4.50 -38.75 -1.50
CA GLY A 944 3.88 -39.84 -0.75
C GLY A 944 2.37 -39.67 -0.57
N LEU A 945 1.83 -38.46 -0.74
CA LEU A 945 0.41 -38.12 -0.54
C LEU A 945 -0.39 -38.01 -1.84
N VAL A 946 0.27 -37.87 -2.99
CA VAL A 946 -0.39 -37.63 -4.27
C VAL A 946 -0.20 -38.81 -5.21
N ASN A 947 -1.24 -39.15 -5.98
CA ASN A 947 -1.12 -40.14 -7.04
C ASN A 947 -0.31 -39.58 -8.23
N THR A 948 0.92 -40.07 -8.37
CA THR A 948 1.91 -39.61 -9.36
C THR A 948 1.86 -40.39 -10.68
N GLN A 949 0.91 -41.30 -10.89
CA GLN A 949 0.85 -42.09 -12.12
C GLN A 949 0.32 -41.27 -13.30
N TYR A 950 1.13 -41.18 -14.36
CA TYR A 950 0.76 -40.52 -15.60
C TYR A 950 -0.44 -41.18 -16.30
N GLN A 951 -1.35 -40.33 -16.78
CA GLN A 951 -2.51 -40.74 -17.57
C GLN A 951 -2.81 -39.67 -18.62
N PRO A 952 -2.79 -40.02 -19.93
CA PRO A 952 -3.18 -39.10 -20.98
C PRO A 952 -4.64 -38.64 -20.81
N LEU A 953 -4.91 -37.36 -21.04
CA LEU A 953 -6.26 -36.79 -21.00
C LEU A 953 -6.98 -36.85 -22.36
N ASP A 954 -6.38 -37.50 -23.36
CA ASP A 954 -6.97 -37.65 -24.70
C ASP A 954 -8.33 -38.33 -24.65
N GLY A 955 -9.37 -37.63 -25.11
CA GLY A 955 -10.74 -38.14 -25.12
C GLY A 955 -11.42 -38.15 -23.74
N SER A 956 -10.81 -37.52 -22.73
CA SER A 956 -11.45 -37.27 -21.43
C SER A 956 -12.68 -36.37 -21.58
N GLN A 957 -13.63 -36.56 -20.67
CA GLN A 957 -14.81 -35.71 -20.57
C GLN A 957 -14.67 -34.70 -19.43
N VAL A 958 -15.18 -33.49 -19.64
CA VAL A 958 -15.18 -32.40 -18.66
C VAL A 958 -16.57 -32.26 -18.03
N LEU A 959 -16.61 -32.17 -16.70
CA LEU A 959 -17.77 -31.66 -15.97
C LEU A 959 -17.49 -30.21 -15.58
N ALA A 960 -18.10 -29.27 -16.29
CA ALA A 960 -17.94 -27.83 -16.06
C ALA A 960 -19.15 -27.28 -15.31
N MET A 961 -18.95 -26.71 -14.13
CA MET A 961 -20.02 -26.14 -13.33
C MET A 961 -19.64 -24.77 -12.82
N GLY A 962 -20.60 -23.84 -12.71
CA GLY A 962 -20.30 -22.53 -12.16
C GLY A 962 -21.50 -21.75 -11.67
N ALA A 963 -21.23 -20.71 -10.87
CA ALA A 963 -22.21 -19.72 -10.45
C ALA A 963 -21.72 -18.33 -10.85
N SER A 964 -22.59 -17.58 -11.54
CA SER A 964 -22.33 -16.22 -12.00
C SER A 964 -23.18 -15.18 -11.27
N ASP A 965 -24.29 -15.63 -10.69
CA ASP A 965 -25.25 -14.78 -9.97
C ASP A 965 -25.27 -15.22 -8.49
N PHE A 966 -25.27 -14.25 -7.59
CA PHE A 966 -25.19 -14.47 -6.16
C PHE A 966 -26.07 -13.44 -5.45
N SER A 967 -26.74 -13.86 -4.39
CA SER A 967 -27.58 -12.94 -3.60
C SER A 967 -26.78 -12.04 -2.66
N VAL A 968 -25.53 -12.39 -2.36
CA VAL A 968 -24.67 -11.72 -1.36
C VAL A 968 -23.28 -11.38 -1.91
N LEU A 969 -22.75 -12.19 -2.84
CA LEU A 969 -21.40 -11.99 -3.41
C LEU A 969 -21.46 -11.19 -4.72
N GLN A 970 -20.32 -10.66 -5.15
CA GLN A 970 -20.22 -9.98 -6.45
C GLN A 970 -20.57 -10.93 -7.60
N PRO A 971 -21.35 -10.49 -8.62
CA PRO A 971 -21.62 -11.31 -9.78
C PRO A 971 -20.33 -11.56 -10.59
N LEU A 972 -20.25 -12.71 -11.23
CA LEU A 972 -19.13 -13.13 -12.08
C LEU A 972 -19.62 -13.32 -13.52
N PRO A 973 -19.79 -12.22 -14.29
CA PRO A 973 -20.38 -12.27 -15.63
C PRO A 973 -19.55 -13.05 -16.66
N ALA A 974 -18.26 -13.30 -16.42
CA ALA A 974 -17.43 -14.08 -17.33
C ALA A 974 -17.64 -15.61 -17.19
N VAL A 975 -18.10 -16.08 -16.02
CA VAL A 975 -18.30 -17.51 -15.71
C VAL A 975 -19.18 -18.24 -16.75
N PRO A 976 -20.35 -17.72 -17.18
CA PRO A 976 -21.14 -18.42 -18.19
C PRO A 976 -20.42 -18.58 -19.53
N ILE A 977 -19.57 -17.62 -19.89
CA ILE A 977 -18.77 -17.63 -21.13
C ILE A 977 -17.68 -18.69 -21.01
N GLU A 978 -16.96 -18.70 -19.89
CA GLU A 978 -15.91 -19.67 -19.60
C GLU A 978 -16.42 -21.11 -19.71
N ILE A 979 -17.53 -21.40 -19.05
CA ILE A 979 -18.19 -22.71 -19.10
C ILE A 979 -18.62 -23.08 -20.52
N ASP A 980 -19.11 -22.12 -21.30
CA ASP A 980 -19.49 -22.33 -22.69
C ASP A 980 -18.29 -22.61 -23.61
N VAL A 981 -17.17 -21.92 -23.41
CA VAL A 981 -15.92 -22.14 -24.14
C VAL A 981 -15.39 -23.56 -23.87
N ILE A 982 -15.34 -23.98 -22.61
CA ILE A 982 -14.89 -25.32 -22.22
C ILE A 982 -15.74 -26.39 -22.91
N ASN A 983 -17.06 -26.24 -22.88
CA ASN A 983 -17.99 -27.21 -23.47
C ASN A 983 -18.01 -27.20 -25.02
N GLN A 984 -17.49 -26.13 -25.66
CA GLN A 984 -17.25 -26.11 -27.11
C GLN A 984 -15.96 -26.84 -27.50
N LEU A 985 -14.93 -26.74 -26.65
CA LEU A 985 -13.61 -27.33 -26.88
C LEU A 985 -13.54 -28.82 -26.50
N TRP A 986 -14.26 -29.22 -25.44
CA TRP A 986 -14.23 -30.55 -24.85
C TRP A 986 -15.62 -31.18 -24.80
N SER A 987 -15.70 -32.50 -25.01
CA SER A 987 -16.95 -33.23 -24.77
C SER A 987 -17.22 -33.33 -23.27
N GLY A 988 -18.46 -33.10 -22.85
CA GLY A 988 -18.74 -33.03 -21.42
C GLY A 988 -20.18 -32.67 -21.07
N GLN A 989 -20.37 -32.28 -19.82
CA GLN A 989 -21.61 -31.68 -19.34
C GLN A 989 -21.32 -30.33 -18.71
N ARG A 990 -22.31 -29.42 -18.78
CA ARG A 990 -22.24 -28.11 -18.17
C ARG A 990 -23.46 -27.79 -17.30
N PHE A 991 -23.23 -27.09 -16.19
CA PHE A 991 -24.28 -26.64 -15.27
C PHE A 991 -23.98 -25.23 -14.75
N LEU A 992 -25.02 -24.40 -14.64
CA LEU A 992 -24.90 -23.02 -14.16
C LEU A 992 -25.91 -22.76 -13.03
N ASN A 993 -25.54 -21.86 -12.12
CA ASN A 993 -26.41 -21.25 -11.11
C ASN A 993 -27.24 -22.29 -10.35
N GLU A 994 -28.57 -22.31 -10.50
CA GLU A 994 -29.49 -23.19 -9.75
C GLU A 994 -29.19 -24.69 -9.90
N THR A 995 -28.43 -25.06 -10.93
CA THR A 995 -28.00 -26.44 -11.19
C THR A 995 -26.57 -26.75 -10.71
N PHE A 996 -25.83 -25.75 -10.23
CA PHE A 996 -24.53 -25.88 -9.59
C PHE A 996 -24.66 -26.09 -8.09
N THR A 997 -24.98 -27.33 -7.71
CA THR A 997 -25.20 -27.75 -6.31
C THR A 997 -24.36 -28.97 -5.95
N ARG A 998 -24.07 -29.17 -4.65
CA ARG A 998 -23.27 -30.32 -4.16
C ARG A 998 -23.90 -31.65 -4.58
N GLN A 999 -25.22 -31.75 -4.45
CA GLN A 999 -25.97 -32.94 -4.84
C GLN A 999 -25.80 -33.26 -6.33
N ASN A 1000 -25.90 -32.25 -7.21
CA ASN A 1000 -25.77 -32.48 -8.64
C ASN A 1000 -24.32 -32.86 -9.00
N LEU A 1001 -23.33 -32.18 -8.42
CA LEU A 1001 -21.90 -32.49 -8.60
C LEU A 1001 -21.59 -33.96 -8.30
N VAL A 1002 -22.03 -34.47 -7.14
CA VAL A 1002 -21.87 -35.88 -6.76
C VAL A 1002 -22.65 -36.82 -7.69
N GLN A 1003 -23.89 -36.45 -8.05
CA GLN A 1003 -24.74 -37.26 -8.91
C GLN A 1003 -24.14 -37.44 -10.32
N GLN A 1004 -23.60 -36.38 -10.92
CA GLN A 1004 -23.02 -36.46 -12.26
C GLN A 1004 -21.75 -37.29 -12.26
N GLN A 1005 -20.87 -37.12 -11.27
CA GLN A 1005 -19.64 -37.90 -11.16
C GLN A 1005 -19.91 -39.40 -10.97
N GLN A 1006 -20.98 -39.76 -10.26
CA GLN A 1006 -21.39 -41.17 -10.10
C GLN A 1006 -21.99 -41.77 -11.37
N GLN A 1007 -22.68 -40.97 -12.18
CA GLN A 1007 -23.29 -41.44 -13.43
C GLN A 1007 -22.26 -41.59 -14.55
N THR A 1008 -21.39 -40.60 -14.68
CA THR A 1008 -20.34 -40.54 -15.69
C THR A 1008 -19.03 -40.19 -14.99
N PRO A 1009 -17.99 -41.04 -15.11
CA PRO A 1009 -16.73 -40.82 -14.43
C PRO A 1009 -15.91 -39.74 -15.15
N PHE A 1010 -16.19 -38.47 -14.87
CA PHE A 1010 -15.43 -37.36 -15.47
C PHE A 1010 -14.01 -37.35 -14.92
N GLN A 1011 -13.03 -37.26 -15.82
CA GLN A 1011 -11.60 -37.18 -15.49
C GLN A 1011 -11.17 -35.73 -15.22
N ILE A 1012 -11.96 -34.76 -15.71
CA ILE A 1012 -11.71 -33.34 -15.53
C ILE A 1012 -12.97 -32.72 -14.92
N ILE A 1013 -12.80 -32.05 -13.78
CA ILE A 1013 -13.87 -31.26 -13.13
C ILE A 1013 -13.41 -29.80 -13.12
N HIS A 1014 -14.29 -28.91 -13.54
CA HIS A 1014 -14.05 -27.47 -13.56
C HIS A 1014 -15.14 -26.75 -12.80
N LEU A 1015 -14.75 -25.97 -11.79
CA LEU A 1015 -15.65 -25.19 -10.94
C LEU A 1015 -15.31 -23.70 -11.10
N ALA A 1016 -16.25 -22.91 -11.60
CA ALA A 1016 -16.09 -21.46 -11.81
C ALA A 1016 -17.04 -20.66 -10.91
N THR A 1017 -16.51 -20.05 -9.85
CA THR A 1017 -17.32 -19.41 -8.78
C THR A 1017 -16.44 -18.63 -7.79
N HIS A 1018 -16.99 -18.13 -6.67
CA HIS A 1018 -16.19 -17.61 -5.56
C HIS A 1018 -15.67 -18.74 -4.66
N ALA A 1019 -14.45 -18.63 -4.19
CA ALA A 1019 -13.90 -19.48 -3.14
C ALA A 1019 -13.17 -18.60 -2.12
N GLU A 1020 -12.96 -19.13 -0.93
CA GLU A 1020 -12.19 -18.43 0.10
C GLU A 1020 -11.46 -19.45 0.97
N PHE A 1021 -10.13 -19.38 0.98
CA PHE A 1021 -9.30 -20.20 1.88
C PHE A 1021 -8.84 -19.34 3.04
N LYS A 1022 -9.41 -19.63 4.20
CA LYS A 1022 -9.28 -18.85 5.42
C LYS A 1022 -8.15 -19.43 6.28
N PRO A 1023 -7.38 -18.58 7.00
CA PRO A 1023 -6.47 -19.03 8.05
C PRO A 1023 -7.13 -19.90 9.12
N GLY A 1024 -6.32 -20.70 9.82
CA GLY A 1024 -6.77 -21.56 10.92
C GLY A 1024 -7.34 -22.90 10.45
N ALA A 1025 -8.38 -23.38 11.13
CA ALA A 1025 -8.96 -24.71 10.88
C ALA A 1025 -9.55 -24.84 9.47
N VAL A 1026 -9.52 -26.06 8.94
CA VAL A 1026 -9.88 -26.39 7.55
C VAL A 1026 -11.35 -26.07 7.23
N ASP A 1027 -12.22 -26.08 8.23
CA ASP A 1027 -13.65 -25.76 8.12
C ASP A 1027 -13.94 -24.27 7.90
N ASN A 1028 -12.94 -23.40 8.10
CA ASN A 1028 -13.06 -21.99 7.73
C ASN A 1028 -13.00 -21.80 6.20
N SER A 1029 -12.37 -22.71 5.45
CA SER A 1029 -12.20 -22.56 3.99
C SER A 1029 -13.37 -23.15 3.20
N TYR A 1030 -13.88 -22.45 2.18
CA TYR A 1030 -15.04 -22.92 1.40
C TYR A 1030 -14.98 -22.59 -0.11
N ILE A 1031 -15.72 -23.38 -0.89
CA ILE A 1031 -16.09 -23.09 -2.28
C ILE A 1031 -17.58 -22.72 -2.29
N GLN A 1032 -17.93 -21.55 -2.84
CA GLN A 1032 -19.32 -21.13 -2.94
C GLN A 1032 -20.03 -21.94 -4.04
N LEU A 1033 -21.02 -22.75 -3.66
CA LEU A 1033 -21.98 -23.32 -4.60
C LEU A 1033 -23.20 -22.42 -4.67
N TRP A 1034 -24.14 -22.67 -5.59
CA TRP A 1034 -25.33 -21.83 -5.70
C TRP A 1034 -26.17 -21.73 -4.43
N ASN A 1035 -26.29 -22.86 -3.71
CA ASN A 1035 -27.22 -23.00 -2.58
C ASN A 1035 -26.54 -23.14 -1.22
N GLU A 1036 -25.22 -23.32 -1.18
CA GLU A 1036 -24.48 -23.64 0.05
C GLU A 1036 -22.98 -23.33 -0.13
N GLN A 1037 -22.26 -23.23 0.99
CA GLN A 1037 -20.80 -23.21 1.03
C GLN A 1037 -20.30 -24.65 1.20
N LEU A 1038 -19.40 -25.09 0.32
CA LEU A 1038 -18.75 -26.39 0.38
C LEU A 1038 -17.38 -26.23 1.08
N ASN A 1039 -17.31 -26.64 2.35
CA ASN A 1039 -16.08 -26.51 3.12
C ASN A 1039 -14.97 -27.45 2.62
N LEU A 1040 -13.70 -27.06 2.80
CA LEU A 1040 -12.54 -27.82 2.33
C LEU A 1040 -12.47 -29.21 2.95
N ASP A 1041 -12.81 -29.32 4.24
CA ASP A 1041 -12.89 -30.59 4.95
C ASP A 1041 -13.95 -31.52 4.37
N ASP A 1042 -14.98 -30.97 3.73
CA ASP A 1042 -16.07 -31.74 3.15
C ASP A 1042 -15.76 -32.27 1.75
N ILE A 1043 -14.68 -31.83 1.11
CA ILE A 1043 -14.36 -32.19 -0.28
C ILE A 1043 -14.10 -33.70 -0.43
N HIS A 1044 -13.50 -34.35 0.57
CA HIS A 1044 -13.26 -35.80 0.54
C HIS A 1044 -14.57 -36.61 0.45
N THR A 1045 -15.71 -36.01 0.81
CA THR A 1045 -17.03 -36.66 0.71
C THR A 1045 -17.60 -36.68 -0.71
N LEU A 1046 -17.00 -35.94 -1.65
CA LEU A 1046 -17.48 -35.82 -3.03
C LEU A 1046 -17.15 -37.06 -3.89
N GLY A 1047 -16.27 -37.94 -3.41
CA GLY A 1047 -15.95 -39.21 -4.05
C GLY A 1047 -15.08 -39.07 -5.31
N TRP A 1048 -14.24 -38.03 -5.38
CA TRP A 1048 -13.35 -37.78 -6.51
C TRP A 1048 -12.13 -38.71 -6.57
N ASP A 1049 -11.95 -39.58 -5.58
CA ASP A 1049 -10.94 -40.65 -5.58
C ASP A 1049 -11.44 -41.92 -6.31
N ARG A 1050 -12.76 -42.04 -6.59
CA ARG A 1050 -13.40 -43.27 -7.12
C ARG A 1050 -14.59 -42.99 -8.05
N PRO A 1051 -14.37 -42.91 -9.37
CA PRO A 1051 -13.09 -42.97 -10.06
C PRO A 1051 -12.28 -41.68 -9.86
N VAL A 1052 -10.95 -41.84 -9.86
CA VAL A 1052 -10.00 -40.75 -9.64
C VAL A 1052 -10.21 -39.67 -10.68
N VAL A 1053 -10.46 -38.44 -10.23
CA VAL A 1053 -10.40 -37.24 -11.05
C VAL A 1053 -8.93 -36.90 -11.32
N ASP A 1054 -8.56 -36.80 -12.59
CA ASP A 1054 -7.19 -36.49 -12.99
C ASP A 1054 -6.89 -35.00 -12.82
N LEU A 1055 -7.84 -34.11 -13.13
CA LEU A 1055 -7.66 -32.66 -13.02
C LEU A 1055 -8.91 -31.99 -12.42
N LEU A 1056 -8.72 -31.33 -11.28
CA LEU A 1056 -9.67 -30.37 -10.72
C LEU A 1056 -9.20 -28.96 -11.05
N VAL A 1057 -10.03 -28.16 -11.71
CA VAL A 1057 -9.76 -26.73 -11.97
C VAL A 1057 -10.71 -25.91 -11.12
N LEU A 1058 -10.16 -25.12 -10.20
CA LEU A 1058 -10.89 -24.12 -9.44
C LEU A 1058 -10.64 -22.74 -10.05
N SER A 1059 -11.56 -22.31 -10.91
CA SER A 1059 -11.60 -20.96 -11.48
C SER A 1059 -12.32 -20.04 -10.49
N ALA A 1060 -11.63 -19.70 -9.40
CA ALA A 1060 -12.22 -18.99 -8.27
C ALA A 1060 -11.22 -18.08 -7.55
N CYS A 1061 -11.71 -17.02 -6.90
CA CYS A 1061 -10.91 -16.06 -6.15
C CYS A 1061 -10.35 -16.62 -4.82
N ARG A 1062 -9.33 -15.93 -4.31
CA ARG A 1062 -8.88 -15.85 -2.90
C ARG A 1062 -8.57 -17.15 -2.18
N THR A 1063 -7.30 -17.52 -2.21
CA THR A 1063 -6.89 -18.85 -1.76
C THR A 1063 -5.52 -18.87 -1.05
N ALA A 1064 -4.76 -17.77 -1.01
CA ALA A 1064 -3.80 -17.49 0.07
C ALA A 1064 -3.59 -16.00 0.30
N VAL A 1065 -3.91 -15.52 1.50
CA VAL A 1065 -3.37 -14.25 2.03
C VAL A 1065 -3.07 -14.45 3.52
N GLY A 1066 -1.87 -14.02 3.94
CA GLY A 1066 -1.53 -13.66 5.33
C GLY A 1066 -1.07 -14.76 6.28
N ASN A 1067 -1.52 -16.01 6.14
CA ASN A 1067 -1.23 -17.03 7.16
C ASN A 1067 -0.58 -18.30 6.56
N PRO A 1068 0.52 -18.83 7.14
CA PRO A 1068 1.10 -20.13 6.79
C PRO A 1068 0.08 -21.29 6.69
N ASP A 1069 -1.01 -21.23 7.46
CA ASP A 1069 -2.10 -22.21 7.51
C ASP A 1069 -3.03 -22.13 6.30
N ALA A 1070 -3.18 -20.94 5.69
CA ALA A 1070 -3.95 -20.78 4.45
C ALA A 1070 -3.22 -21.42 3.26
N GLU A 1071 -1.88 -21.46 3.29
CA GLU A 1071 -1.08 -22.09 2.22
C GLU A 1071 -1.20 -23.61 2.19
N LEU A 1072 -1.52 -24.21 3.34
CA LEU A 1072 -1.89 -25.62 3.44
C LEU A 1072 -3.25 -25.89 2.80
N GLY A 1073 -4.15 -24.90 2.71
CA GLY A 1073 -5.46 -25.04 2.06
C GLY A 1073 -5.36 -25.41 0.57
N PHE A 1074 -4.32 -24.96 -0.12
CA PHE A 1074 -4.06 -25.23 -1.54
C PHE A 1074 -3.45 -26.59 -1.86
N ALA A 1075 -2.31 -26.84 -1.22
CA ALA A 1075 -1.60 -28.09 -1.33
C ALA A 1075 -2.44 -29.20 -0.69
N GLY A 1076 -3.14 -28.83 0.39
CA GLY A 1076 -4.14 -29.62 1.07
C GLY A 1076 -5.38 -29.84 0.24
N LEU A 1077 -5.85 -28.91 -0.62
CA LEU A 1077 -6.94 -29.20 -1.55
C LEU A 1077 -6.62 -30.42 -2.42
N ALA A 1078 -5.42 -30.49 -3.02
CA ALA A 1078 -5.03 -31.64 -3.84
C ALA A 1078 -5.05 -32.94 -3.01
N VAL A 1079 -4.56 -32.89 -1.76
CA VAL A 1079 -4.52 -34.02 -0.82
C VAL A 1079 -5.92 -34.42 -0.33
N ALA A 1080 -6.75 -33.46 0.07
CA ALA A 1080 -8.09 -33.63 0.62
C ALA A 1080 -9.09 -34.13 -0.42
N SER A 1081 -8.93 -33.65 -1.66
CA SER A 1081 -9.81 -33.99 -2.77
C SER A 1081 -9.54 -35.37 -3.35
N GLY A 1082 -8.38 -35.97 -3.07
CA GLY A 1082 -7.97 -37.27 -3.61
C GLY A 1082 -7.78 -37.28 -5.13
N VAL A 1083 -7.72 -36.09 -5.76
CA VAL A 1083 -7.46 -35.92 -7.19
C VAL A 1083 -5.96 -36.06 -7.47
N LYS A 1084 -5.58 -36.30 -8.74
CA LYS A 1084 -4.14 -36.31 -9.10
C LYS A 1084 -3.54 -34.91 -9.15
N SER A 1085 -4.31 -33.95 -9.65
CA SER A 1085 -3.85 -32.58 -9.89
C SER A 1085 -4.97 -31.60 -9.62
N ALA A 1086 -4.66 -30.50 -8.94
CA ALA A 1086 -5.55 -29.37 -8.78
C ALA A 1086 -4.89 -28.12 -9.37
N MET A 1087 -5.66 -27.33 -10.13
CA MET A 1087 -5.29 -25.97 -10.53
C MET A 1087 -6.10 -24.99 -9.69
N ALA A 1088 -5.41 -24.05 -9.06
CA ALA A 1088 -6.03 -23.01 -8.23
C ALA A 1088 -5.28 -21.68 -8.41
N SER A 1089 -5.98 -20.58 -8.14
CA SER A 1089 -5.43 -19.22 -8.11
C SER A 1089 -4.56 -19.02 -6.86
N LEU A 1090 -3.65 -18.05 -6.79
CA LEU A 1090 -2.81 -17.71 -5.63
C LEU A 1090 -3.34 -16.49 -4.87
N TRP A 1091 -4.20 -15.71 -5.52
CA TRP A 1091 -4.79 -14.47 -5.02
C TRP A 1091 -6.19 -14.26 -5.63
N THR A 1092 -6.86 -13.18 -5.27
CA THR A 1092 -8.11 -12.74 -5.93
C THR A 1092 -7.81 -12.36 -7.38
N VAL A 1093 -8.29 -13.17 -8.30
CA VAL A 1093 -8.05 -13.02 -9.74
C VAL A 1093 -9.14 -12.19 -10.40
N ASP A 1094 -8.78 -11.48 -11.47
CA ASP A 1094 -9.71 -10.74 -12.30
C ASP A 1094 -10.62 -11.71 -13.10
N ASP A 1095 -11.93 -11.49 -13.09
CA ASP A 1095 -12.92 -12.37 -13.73
C ASP A 1095 -12.64 -12.52 -15.25
N VAL A 1096 -12.29 -11.42 -15.89
CA VAL A 1096 -12.06 -11.36 -17.34
C VAL A 1096 -10.69 -11.93 -17.73
N GLY A 1097 -9.65 -11.62 -16.97
CA GLY A 1097 -8.33 -12.23 -17.11
C GLY A 1097 -8.36 -13.74 -16.87
N THR A 1098 -9.21 -14.21 -15.94
CA THR A 1098 -9.42 -15.64 -15.69
C THR A 1098 -10.09 -16.31 -16.88
N LEU A 1099 -11.14 -15.72 -17.44
CA LEU A 1099 -11.74 -16.19 -18.69
C LEU A 1099 -10.69 -16.31 -19.82
N ALA A 1100 -9.80 -15.31 -19.96
CA ALA A 1100 -8.74 -15.31 -20.95
C ALA A 1100 -7.76 -16.48 -20.73
N LEU A 1101 -7.27 -16.66 -19.51
CA LEU A 1101 -6.34 -17.75 -19.17
C LEU A 1101 -6.98 -19.13 -19.32
N MET A 1102 -8.21 -19.32 -18.85
CA MET A 1102 -8.91 -20.62 -18.87
C MET A 1102 -9.31 -21.03 -20.28
N SER A 1103 -9.75 -20.08 -21.10
CA SER A 1103 -10.02 -20.32 -22.52
C SER A 1103 -8.79 -20.86 -23.24
N GLU A 1104 -7.63 -20.25 -22.98
CA GLU A 1104 -6.36 -20.66 -23.58
C GLU A 1104 -5.86 -21.99 -22.99
N PHE A 1105 -5.94 -22.18 -21.67
CA PHE A 1105 -5.54 -23.41 -20.99
C PHE A 1105 -6.27 -24.64 -21.54
N TYR A 1106 -7.60 -24.58 -21.66
CA TYR A 1106 -8.38 -25.71 -22.19
C TYR A 1106 -8.12 -25.98 -23.67
N HIS A 1107 -7.74 -24.97 -24.44
CA HIS A 1107 -7.28 -25.17 -25.80
C HIS A 1107 -5.96 -25.93 -25.81
N GLN A 1108 -4.95 -25.43 -25.09
CA GLN A 1108 -3.61 -26.01 -25.03
C GLN A 1108 -3.62 -27.43 -24.45
N LEU A 1109 -4.48 -27.71 -23.47
CA LEU A 1109 -4.61 -29.01 -22.80
C LEU A 1109 -4.95 -30.17 -23.77
N ARG A 1110 -5.51 -29.88 -24.95
CA ARG A 1110 -5.79 -30.89 -25.98
C ARG A 1110 -4.56 -31.34 -26.76
N ASP A 1111 -3.56 -30.47 -26.86
CA ASP A 1111 -2.42 -30.64 -27.76
C ASP A 1111 -1.11 -30.88 -26.99
N THR A 1112 -1.06 -30.56 -25.68
CA THR A 1112 0.10 -30.82 -24.83
C THR A 1112 -0.04 -32.13 -24.03
N PRO A 1113 1.05 -32.92 -23.89
CA PRO A 1113 1.02 -34.22 -23.23
C PRO A 1113 0.91 -34.15 -21.71
N ILE A 1114 1.17 -32.98 -21.10
CA ILE A 1114 1.19 -32.77 -19.65
C ILE A 1114 0.40 -31.50 -19.25
N LYS A 1115 -0.25 -31.56 -18.09
CA LYS A 1115 -1.16 -30.49 -17.58
C LYS A 1115 -0.43 -29.17 -17.31
N SER A 1116 0.74 -29.24 -16.68
CA SER A 1116 1.57 -28.04 -16.43
C SER A 1116 2.07 -27.39 -17.71
N GLY A 1117 2.34 -28.19 -18.75
CA GLY A 1117 2.72 -27.69 -20.08
C GLY A 1117 1.61 -26.90 -20.75
N ALA A 1118 0.35 -27.34 -20.60
CA ALA A 1118 -0.82 -26.60 -21.05
C ALA A 1118 -0.97 -25.25 -20.33
N LEU A 1119 -0.78 -25.24 -19.00
CA LEU A 1119 -0.83 -24.00 -18.21
C LEU A 1119 0.28 -23.04 -18.64
N ARG A 1120 1.52 -23.53 -18.79
CA ARG A 1120 2.64 -22.73 -19.30
C ARG A 1120 2.31 -22.11 -20.67
N ALA A 1121 1.78 -22.89 -21.60
CA ALA A 1121 1.43 -22.38 -22.93
C ALA A 1121 0.38 -21.26 -22.85
N ALA A 1122 -0.62 -21.39 -21.97
CA ALA A 1122 -1.59 -20.34 -21.72
C ALA A 1122 -0.96 -19.09 -21.08
N GLN A 1123 -0.07 -19.27 -20.10
CA GLN A 1123 0.66 -18.17 -19.46
C GLN A 1123 1.51 -17.39 -20.48
N LEU A 1124 2.19 -18.10 -21.38
CA LEU A 1124 2.98 -17.48 -22.45
C LEU A 1124 2.13 -16.72 -23.47
N ALA A 1125 0.94 -17.22 -23.80
CA ALA A 1125 0.02 -16.51 -24.72
C ALA A 1125 -0.46 -15.18 -24.13
N LEU A 1126 -0.74 -15.13 -22.81
CA LEU A 1126 -1.08 -13.90 -22.11
C LEU A 1126 0.13 -12.97 -22.01
N LEU A 1127 1.29 -13.48 -21.57
CA LEU A 1127 2.55 -12.73 -21.47
C LEU A 1127 2.93 -12.04 -22.78
N ASN A 1128 2.76 -12.72 -23.91
CA ASN A 1128 3.10 -12.21 -25.24
C ASN A 1128 1.98 -11.38 -25.90
N SER A 1129 0.90 -11.05 -25.17
CA SER A 1129 -0.28 -10.33 -25.66
C SER A 1129 -0.97 -10.99 -26.88
N GLU A 1130 -0.78 -12.31 -27.05
CA GLU A 1130 -1.49 -13.10 -28.06
C GLU A 1130 -2.96 -13.28 -27.68
N THR A 1131 -3.24 -13.30 -26.37
CA THR A 1131 -4.58 -13.27 -25.81
C THR A 1131 -4.85 -11.89 -25.18
N ARG A 1132 -5.87 -11.18 -25.67
CA ARG A 1132 -6.21 -9.81 -25.24
C ARG A 1132 -7.67 -9.48 -25.55
N ILE A 1133 -8.20 -8.43 -24.93
CA ILE A 1133 -9.50 -7.87 -25.36
C ILE A 1133 -9.25 -6.77 -26.38
N GLU A 1134 -9.90 -6.88 -27.53
CA GLU A 1134 -9.83 -5.88 -28.59
C GLU A 1134 -11.22 -5.71 -29.21
N SER A 1135 -11.73 -4.48 -29.25
CA SER A 1135 -13.04 -4.14 -29.83
C SER A 1135 -14.21 -4.95 -29.22
N GLY A 1136 -14.20 -5.15 -27.91
CA GLY A 1136 -15.24 -5.90 -27.17
C GLY A 1136 -15.24 -7.41 -27.44
N GLN A 1137 -14.13 -7.95 -27.94
CA GLN A 1137 -13.95 -9.37 -28.17
C GLN A 1137 -12.67 -9.87 -27.53
N LEU A 1138 -12.72 -11.06 -26.91
CA LEU A 1138 -11.51 -11.77 -26.49
C LEU A 1138 -10.87 -12.40 -27.73
N GLN A 1139 -9.70 -11.89 -28.09
CA GLN A 1139 -8.81 -12.48 -29.08
C GLN A 1139 -7.96 -13.53 -28.37
N SER A 1140 -7.82 -14.73 -28.96
CA SER A 1140 -6.90 -15.77 -28.47
C SER A 1140 -6.01 -16.21 -29.63
N GLY A 1141 -4.71 -16.31 -29.34
CA GLY A 1141 -3.69 -16.76 -30.30
C GLY A 1141 -3.97 -18.17 -30.82
N ALA A 1142 -4.53 -19.05 -29.99
CA ALA A 1142 -4.82 -20.42 -30.34
C ALA A 1142 -6.11 -20.63 -31.13
N THR A 1143 -7.20 -19.95 -30.76
CA THR A 1143 -8.54 -20.26 -31.32
C THR A 1143 -8.81 -19.62 -32.69
N ARG A 1144 -8.02 -18.62 -33.14
CA ARG A 1144 -8.25 -17.81 -34.37
C ARG A 1144 -9.67 -17.23 -34.52
N GLN A 1145 -10.53 -17.39 -33.53
CA GLN A 1145 -11.93 -17.03 -33.55
C GLN A 1145 -12.20 -16.18 -32.31
N ALA A 1146 -12.50 -14.91 -32.54
CA ALA A 1146 -12.77 -13.96 -31.48
C ALA A 1146 -14.05 -14.33 -30.73
N ILE A 1147 -14.00 -14.32 -29.39
CA ILE A 1147 -15.16 -14.57 -28.53
C ILE A 1147 -15.80 -13.23 -28.20
N ALA A 1148 -17.05 -13.03 -28.62
CA ALA A 1148 -17.78 -11.80 -28.31
C ALA A 1148 -18.10 -11.73 -26.82
N LEU A 1149 -17.74 -10.61 -26.18
CA LEU A 1149 -18.03 -10.39 -24.78
C LEU A 1149 -19.39 -9.68 -24.62
N PRO A 1150 -20.18 -10.02 -23.58
CA PRO A 1150 -21.43 -9.34 -23.30
C PRO A 1150 -21.17 -7.88 -22.90
N PRO A 1151 -22.16 -6.97 -23.09
CA PRO A 1151 -21.97 -5.55 -22.87
C PRO A 1151 -21.45 -5.19 -21.47
N GLU A 1152 -21.81 -5.95 -20.43
CA GLU A 1152 -21.35 -5.73 -19.07
C GLU A 1152 -19.82 -5.86 -18.94
N ILE A 1153 -19.20 -6.72 -19.75
CA ILE A 1153 -17.74 -6.94 -19.79
C ILE A 1153 -17.07 -6.04 -20.83
N ALA A 1154 -17.74 -5.79 -21.97
CA ALA A 1154 -17.19 -5.03 -23.08
C ALA A 1154 -16.99 -3.52 -22.80
N ILE A 1155 -17.55 -3.00 -21.69
CA ILE A 1155 -17.37 -1.60 -21.24
C ILE A 1155 -15.92 -1.33 -20.81
N ALA A 1156 -15.14 -2.36 -20.47
CA ALA A 1156 -13.75 -2.24 -20.00
C ALA A 1156 -12.74 -1.70 -21.03
N GLY A 1157 -13.12 -1.58 -22.32
CA GLY A 1157 -12.20 -1.18 -23.38
C GLY A 1157 -11.27 -2.30 -23.83
N ASP A 1158 -10.19 -1.94 -24.53
CA ASP A 1158 -9.15 -2.89 -24.91
C ASP A 1158 -8.26 -3.20 -23.68
N VAL A 1159 -8.00 -4.49 -23.42
CA VAL A 1159 -7.28 -4.94 -22.21
C VAL A 1159 -6.10 -5.82 -22.61
N ASP A 1160 -4.90 -5.47 -22.14
CA ASP A 1160 -3.68 -6.28 -22.27
C ASP A 1160 -3.46 -7.13 -21.01
N PHE A 1161 -3.23 -8.43 -21.21
CA PHE A 1161 -3.01 -9.40 -20.15
C PHE A 1161 -1.53 -9.78 -19.97
N SER A 1162 -0.61 -9.01 -20.54
CA SER A 1162 0.84 -9.26 -20.47
C SER A 1162 1.43 -9.18 -19.05
N HIS A 1163 0.82 -8.39 -18.16
CA HIS A 1163 1.29 -8.24 -16.78
C HIS A 1163 1.18 -9.56 -15.99
N PRO A 1164 2.19 -9.96 -15.19
CA PRO A 1164 2.19 -11.24 -14.48
C PRO A 1164 1.02 -11.47 -13.54
N TYR A 1165 0.36 -10.41 -13.07
CA TYR A 1165 -0.90 -10.49 -12.32
C TYR A 1165 -1.93 -11.45 -12.96
N TYR A 1166 -2.08 -11.40 -14.29
CA TYR A 1166 -3.13 -12.15 -15.00
C TYR A 1166 -2.78 -13.62 -15.23
N TRP A 1167 -1.50 -13.97 -15.35
CA TRP A 1167 -1.07 -15.31 -15.74
C TRP A 1167 -0.28 -16.06 -14.67
N SER A 1168 0.45 -15.38 -13.78
CA SER A 1168 1.21 -16.03 -12.70
C SER A 1168 0.37 -16.33 -11.46
N GLY A 1169 -0.88 -15.85 -11.44
CA GLY A 1169 -1.82 -16.10 -10.37
C GLY A 1169 -2.36 -17.51 -10.32
N PHE A 1170 -2.13 -18.38 -11.30
CA PHE A 1170 -2.58 -19.78 -11.25
C PHE A 1170 -1.39 -20.74 -11.20
N THR A 1171 -1.52 -21.79 -10.37
CA THR A 1171 -0.49 -22.82 -10.23
C THR A 1171 -1.08 -24.23 -10.31
N MET A 1172 -0.26 -25.17 -10.79
CA MET A 1172 -0.59 -26.60 -10.84
C MET A 1172 -0.06 -27.29 -9.58
N ILE A 1173 -0.94 -27.95 -8.84
CA ILE A 1173 -0.65 -28.57 -7.55
C ILE A 1173 -0.86 -30.08 -7.67
N GLY A 1174 0.11 -30.87 -7.18
CA GLY A 1174 0.10 -32.32 -7.26
C GLY A 1174 0.87 -32.83 -8.47
N SER A 1175 0.36 -33.86 -9.14
CA SER A 1175 1.01 -34.45 -10.31
C SER A 1175 0.87 -33.53 -11.54
N PRO A 1176 1.95 -33.01 -12.14
CA PRO A 1176 1.84 -32.00 -13.21
C PRO A 1176 1.68 -32.60 -14.61
N TRP A 1177 1.71 -33.94 -14.74
CA TRP A 1177 1.75 -34.69 -15.99
C TRP A 1177 0.44 -35.38 -16.31
#